data_AF-R7KK89-F1
#
_entry.id   AF-R7KK89-F1
#
_cell.length_a   1.000
_cell.length_b   1.000
_cell.length_c   1.000
_cell.angle_alpha   90.00
_cell.angle_beta   90.00
_cell.angle_gamma   90.00
#
_symmetry.space_group_name_H-M   'P 1'
#
loop_
_entity.id
_entity.type
_entity.pdbx_description
1 polymer ?
#
loop_
_entity_poly.entity_id
_entity_poly.type
_entity_poly.pdbx_seq_one_letter_code
_entity_poly.pdbx_strand_id
1 'polypeptide(L)'
;MASNITDIPLLASDSNSDKLKIQNYIEALSTFISNSETPMTIAVQGEWGCGKTSLMNAIAGRVCVNYYQLGSREIGNVAPSSVSDQQYLGVWINTWQYSVLKNDSDAQISIIKGVARELSSHMNRLMGASSIVKEAGRKLLSSIGGIALTAAKVGVGVAGVDPTSLSGLDEMIRTQENGPDYFREKLSESIKEYIQEFNDKKRTLKNPVKGVIFFIDDLDRLDPPVAVQVLSLLKNLFEVPKCIFVLAIDYEVVVEGLVSRFGQRTDKNEREFRSFFDKIIQLSFRVPIETYQIDGLLKDLLQGIGYCKSTYLRKDLLDEKHPEFLDSLVKLTVNSCGRNPRSIKRMLNTLSLVREIHRKGTNLLEQQNPELFLKLLYAVVCIQSAYPRLYDELLKNPNLYDWIEDSSEDTVPDMSGVRQEFEELNSSDFVFENLLSDPWIRKRDKQIKTLLFSIMQLVMKDKLTRFEKDSNVYTTVQSLRTTKDYLDQIIRSSRLTFADIGEEEDENKEFSNIEEFIQYWSEQKIEENTLKNLECFVTRFNKVFADSLEVEYIEDRVYFNAVRDSGRRKVICSVQVHPNGLIIRVGKSFKIGITSTGFKNLRLDRQLDSIIKIQERDIDPMKDRYKKFLNVSKVPSRWMKVNSLEELTENKRENEELDY
;
A
#
# COMPACT_ATOMS: atom_id res chain seq x y z
N MET A 1 -3.08 18.80 -23.85
CA MET A 1 -2.74 18.14 -22.57
C MET A 1 -4.04 17.67 -21.96
N ALA A 2 -4.06 16.46 -21.41
CA ALA A 2 -5.23 15.96 -20.68
C ALA A 2 -5.10 16.35 -19.20
N SER A 3 -6.19 16.67 -18.52
CA SER A 3 -6.15 16.99 -17.08
C SER A 3 -6.13 15.73 -16.20
N ASN A 4 -6.37 14.56 -16.79
CA ASN A 4 -6.45 13.29 -16.09
C ASN A 4 -5.84 12.14 -16.92
N ILE A 5 -5.49 11.08 -16.21
CA ILE A 5 -5.03 9.79 -16.73
C ILE A 5 -6.14 8.77 -16.49
N THR A 6 -6.58 8.13 -17.55
CA THR A 6 -7.57 7.07 -17.47
C THR A 6 -6.93 5.76 -17.03
N ASP A 7 -7.66 5.05 -16.19
CA ASP A 7 -7.23 3.78 -15.65
C ASP A 7 -7.96 2.63 -16.36
N ILE A 8 -7.60 2.47 -17.62
CA ILE A 8 -8.12 1.44 -18.52
C ILE A 8 -6.98 0.44 -18.80
N PRO A 9 -7.26 -0.87 -18.80
CA PRO A 9 -6.30 -1.88 -19.25
C PRO A 9 -5.81 -1.61 -20.67
N LEU A 10 -4.55 -1.91 -20.94
CA LEU A 10 -4.03 -1.78 -22.30
C LEU A 10 -4.73 -2.78 -23.21
N LEU A 11 -5.13 -2.31 -24.39
CA LEU A 11 -5.73 -3.16 -25.41
C LEU A 11 -4.61 -3.89 -26.16
N ALA A 12 -4.96 -4.96 -26.87
CA ALA A 12 -4.00 -5.70 -27.70
C ALA A 12 -3.31 -4.83 -28.76
N SER A 13 -3.90 -3.70 -29.17
CA SER A 13 -3.28 -2.69 -30.03
C SER A 13 -2.04 -2.06 -29.45
N ASP A 14 -2.11 -1.79 -28.15
CA ASP A 14 -1.24 -0.83 -27.50
C ASP A 14 0.04 -1.53 -26.99
N SER A 15 0.13 -2.86 -27.19
CA SER A 15 1.24 -3.72 -26.78
C SER A 15 2.57 -3.36 -27.44
N ASN A 16 2.56 -2.63 -28.56
CA ASN A 16 3.79 -2.13 -29.20
C ASN A 16 4.50 -1.05 -28.36
N SER A 17 3.85 -0.52 -27.32
CA SER A 17 4.45 0.39 -26.34
C SER A 17 4.69 -0.32 -25.02
N ASP A 18 5.52 -1.38 -25.01
CA ASP A 18 5.92 -2.09 -23.77
C ASP A 18 6.75 -1.16 -22.85
N LYS A 19 6.05 -0.24 -22.19
CA LYS A 19 6.58 0.78 -21.31
C LYS A 19 7.05 0.20 -19.99
N LEU A 20 6.56 -0.99 -19.62
CA LEU A 20 6.89 -1.70 -18.39
C LEU A 20 8.00 -2.74 -18.58
N LYS A 21 8.42 -2.99 -19.82
CA LYS A 21 9.46 -3.99 -20.19
C LYS A 21 9.07 -5.43 -19.84
N ILE A 22 7.82 -5.80 -20.10
CA ILE A 22 7.26 -7.14 -19.84
C ILE A 22 7.08 -7.99 -21.10
N GLN A 23 7.54 -7.52 -22.26
CA GLN A 23 7.36 -8.19 -23.54
C GLN A 23 7.87 -9.64 -23.55
N ASN A 24 9.01 -9.90 -22.91
CA ASN A 24 9.57 -11.25 -22.80
C ASN A 24 8.61 -12.22 -22.09
N TYR A 25 7.89 -11.75 -21.06
CA TYR A 25 6.90 -12.58 -20.35
C TYR A 25 5.65 -12.82 -21.20
N ILE A 26 5.19 -11.78 -21.92
CA ILE A 26 4.07 -11.89 -22.85
C ILE A 26 4.41 -12.94 -23.93
N GLU A 27 5.60 -12.84 -24.53
CA GLU A 27 6.06 -13.77 -25.56
C GLU A 27 6.22 -15.19 -25.04
N ALA A 28 6.89 -15.38 -23.90
CA ALA A 28 7.05 -16.69 -23.30
C ALA A 28 5.70 -17.35 -22.97
N LEU A 29 4.75 -16.62 -22.39
CA LEU A 29 3.41 -17.12 -22.09
C LEU A 29 2.62 -17.43 -23.36
N SER A 30 2.69 -16.56 -24.38
CA SER A 30 2.04 -16.81 -25.67
C SER A 30 2.60 -18.05 -26.36
N THR A 31 3.93 -18.22 -26.42
CA THR A 31 4.56 -19.42 -26.98
C THR A 31 4.18 -20.66 -26.19
N PHE A 32 4.17 -20.56 -24.86
CA PHE A 32 3.75 -21.65 -23.98
C PHE A 32 2.29 -22.07 -24.26
N ILE A 33 1.36 -21.12 -24.31
CA ILE A 33 -0.06 -21.36 -24.63
C ILE A 33 -0.21 -21.95 -26.04
N SER A 34 0.52 -21.42 -27.01
CA SER A 34 0.52 -21.91 -28.38
C SER A 34 0.98 -23.37 -28.47
N ASN A 35 1.91 -23.81 -27.63
CA ASN A 35 2.43 -25.17 -27.66
C ASN A 35 1.81 -26.11 -26.60
N SER A 36 0.90 -25.59 -25.76
CA SER A 36 0.30 -26.37 -24.67
C SER A 36 -0.63 -27.47 -25.18
N GLU A 37 -0.64 -28.59 -24.47
CA GLU A 37 -1.69 -29.60 -24.58
C GLU A 37 -2.96 -29.09 -23.89
N THR A 38 -4.12 -29.53 -24.37
CA THR A 38 -5.42 -29.19 -23.79
C THR A 38 -6.07 -30.44 -23.16
N PRO A 39 -6.82 -30.31 -22.06
CA PRO A 39 -7.22 -29.06 -21.41
C PRO A 39 -6.13 -28.43 -20.54
N MET A 40 -6.14 -27.09 -20.45
CA MET A 40 -5.20 -26.36 -19.60
C MET A 40 -5.86 -25.21 -18.83
N THR A 41 -5.51 -25.03 -17.55
CA THR A 41 -5.90 -23.89 -16.72
C THR A 41 -4.69 -23.13 -16.21
N ILE A 42 -4.63 -21.85 -16.54
CA ILE A 42 -3.57 -20.90 -16.23
C ILE A 42 -4.17 -19.80 -15.35
N ALA A 43 -3.52 -19.48 -14.24
CA ALA A 43 -3.85 -18.33 -13.43
C ALA A 43 -2.80 -17.22 -13.60
N VAL A 44 -3.25 -16.04 -13.98
CA VAL A 44 -2.49 -14.79 -13.93
C VAL A 44 -2.74 -14.17 -12.55
N GLN A 45 -1.75 -14.28 -11.67
CA GLN A 45 -1.84 -13.85 -10.28
C GLN A 45 -1.19 -12.50 -10.04
N GLY A 46 -1.80 -11.68 -9.18
CA GLY A 46 -1.20 -10.44 -8.71
C GLY A 46 -2.19 -9.58 -7.95
N GLU A 47 -1.67 -8.62 -7.20
CA GLU A 47 -2.49 -7.63 -6.49
C GLU A 47 -3.32 -6.77 -7.47
N TRP A 48 -4.30 -6.06 -6.93
CA TRP A 48 -5.09 -5.15 -7.72
C TRP A 48 -4.24 -4.05 -8.39
N GLY A 49 -4.51 -3.79 -9.68
CA GLY A 49 -3.81 -2.75 -10.43
C GLY A 49 -2.45 -3.12 -11.02
N CYS A 50 -1.98 -4.36 -10.83
CA CYS A 50 -0.69 -4.81 -11.35
C CYS A 50 -0.63 -5.00 -12.87
N GLY A 51 -1.78 -5.03 -13.55
CA GLY A 51 -1.88 -5.22 -15.00
C GLY A 51 -2.29 -6.62 -15.48
N LYS A 52 -2.94 -7.45 -14.64
CA LYS A 52 -3.46 -8.79 -15.03
C LYS A 52 -4.26 -8.75 -16.34
N THR A 53 -5.27 -7.88 -16.41
CA THR A 53 -6.11 -7.69 -17.60
C THR A 53 -5.31 -7.22 -18.83
N SER A 54 -4.38 -6.29 -18.64
CA SER A 54 -3.50 -5.81 -19.73
C SER A 54 -2.62 -6.94 -20.29
N LEU A 55 -2.08 -7.80 -19.42
CA LEU A 55 -1.32 -8.98 -19.81
C LEU A 55 -2.20 -9.99 -20.56
N MET A 56 -3.41 -10.26 -20.07
CA MET A 56 -4.37 -11.13 -20.76
C MET A 56 -4.76 -10.59 -22.15
N ASN A 57 -4.99 -9.27 -22.27
CA ASN A 57 -5.24 -8.62 -23.56
C ASN A 57 -4.06 -8.80 -24.53
N ALA A 58 -2.83 -8.60 -24.06
CA ALA A 58 -1.63 -8.78 -24.87
C ALA A 58 -1.46 -10.24 -25.35
N ILE A 59 -1.72 -11.21 -24.46
CA ILE A 59 -1.74 -12.64 -24.81
C ILE A 59 -2.83 -12.91 -25.85
N ALA A 60 -4.06 -12.47 -25.60
CA ALA A 60 -5.19 -12.67 -26.52
C ALA A 60 -4.90 -12.13 -27.92
N GLY A 61 -4.30 -10.94 -28.03
CA GLY A 61 -3.87 -10.37 -29.31
C GLY A 61 -2.85 -11.21 -30.07
N ARG A 62 -2.02 -12.00 -29.38
CA ARG A 62 -0.98 -12.85 -29.99
C ARG A 62 -1.47 -14.24 -30.37
N VAL A 63 -2.40 -14.83 -29.61
CA VAL A 63 -2.79 -16.23 -29.79
C VAL A 63 -4.20 -16.41 -30.38
N CYS A 64 -5.07 -15.39 -30.32
CA CYS A 64 -6.46 -15.49 -30.74
C CYS A 64 -6.76 -14.77 -32.06
N VAL A 65 -7.29 -15.50 -33.05
CA VAL A 65 -7.59 -14.96 -34.39
C VAL A 65 -8.67 -13.86 -34.38
N ASN A 66 -9.59 -13.89 -33.41
CA ASN A 66 -10.70 -12.95 -33.28
C ASN A 66 -10.40 -11.73 -32.39
N TYR A 67 -9.18 -11.64 -31.83
CA TYR A 67 -8.72 -10.47 -31.07
C TYR A 67 -7.70 -9.62 -31.86
N TYR A 68 -7.54 -9.93 -33.16
CA TYR A 68 -6.64 -9.27 -34.11
C TYR A 68 -6.96 -7.78 -34.35
N GLN A 69 -8.23 -7.38 -34.26
CA GLN A 69 -8.70 -6.04 -34.70
C GLN A 69 -8.45 -4.88 -33.74
N LEU A 70 -7.86 -5.11 -32.57
CA LEU A 70 -7.51 -3.99 -31.71
C LEU A 70 -6.25 -3.27 -32.20
N GLY A 71 -5.31 -3.92 -32.90
CA GLY A 71 -3.99 -3.38 -33.27
C GLY A 71 -3.77 -2.72 -34.63
N SER A 72 -4.80 -2.34 -35.37
CA SER A 72 -4.59 -1.64 -36.65
C SER A 72 -5.74 -0.69 -36.97
N ARG A 73 -5.71 0.51 -36.38
CA ARG A 73 -6.21 1.70 -37.07
C ARG A 73 -4.99 2.53 -37.47
N GLU A 74 -4.73 2.50 -38.77
CA GLU A 74 -3.96 3.50 -39.53
C GLU A 74 -2.55 3.84 -39.04
N ILE A 75 -1.55 2.98 -39.26
CA ILE A 75 -0.19 3.46 -39.64
C ILE A 75 0.38 2.46 -40.66
N GLY A 76 0.88 3.00 -41.78
CA GLY A 76 1.29 2.24 -42.95
C GLY A 76 2.38 1.18 -42.73
N ASN A 77 2.32 0.15 -43.57
CA ASN A 77 3.43 -0.70 -44.02
C ASN A 77 4.39 -1.26 -42.95
N VAL A 78 3.86 -1.77 -41.84
CA VAL A 78 4.52 -2.90 -41.15
C VAL A 78 3.66 -4.13 -41.39
N ALA A 79 4.04 -4.93 -42.39
CA ALA A 79 3.48 -6.27 -42.55
C ALA A 79 3.75 -7.05 -41.23
N PRO A 80 2.74 -7.67 -40.60
CA PRO A 80 2.94 -8.35 -39.35
C PRO A 80 3.70 -9.65 -39.62
N SER A 81 4.96 -9.70 -39.22
CA SER A 81 5.82 -10.87 -39.38
C SER A 81 5.38 -12.10 -38.56
N SER A 82 4.25 -12.04 -37.83
CA SER A 82 3.81 -13.15 -36.95
C SER A 82 2.28 -13.33 -36.89
N VAL A 83 1.55 -13.13 -37.99
CA VAL A 83 0.15 -13.63 -38.11
C VAL A 83 0.11 -15.18 -38.13
N SER A 84 1.27 -15.86 -38.15
CA SER A 84 1.33 -17.32 -38.21
C SER A 84 0.91 -18.02 -36.91
N ASP A 85 1.04 -17.42 -35.74
CA ASP A 85 0.97 -18.21 -34.49
C ASP A 85 -0.42 -18.20 -33.83
N GLN A 86 -1.37 -17.46 -34.41
CA GLN A 86 -2.75 -17.40 -33.93
C GLN A 86 -3.52 -18.66 -34.33
N GLN A 87 -3.69 -19.58 -33.38
CA GLN A 87 -4.37 -20.85 -33.59
C GLN A 87 -5.57 -21.06 -32.66
N TYR A 88 -6.03 -20.02 -31.97
CA TYR A 88 -7.12 -20.11 -31.02
C TYR A 88 -8.22 -19.09 -31.29
N LEU A 89 -9.42 -19.37 -30.77
CA LEU A 89 -10.50 -18.40 -30.63
C LEU A 89 -10.58 -17.95 -29.18
N GLY A 90 -10.56 -16.65 -28.94
CA GLY A 90 -10.71 -16.09 -27.60
C GLY A 90 -12.18 -15.90 -27.24
N VAL A 91 -12.52 -16.12 -25.98
CA VAL A 91 -13.80 -15.73 -25.39
C VAL A 91 -13.51 -15.02 -24.08
N TRP A 92 -14.02 -13.80 -23.93
CA TRP A 92 -13.86 -13.01 -22.71
C TRP A 92 -15.09 -13.15 -21.82
N ILE A 93 -14.87 -13.29 -20.52
CA ILE A 93 -15.91 -13.39 -19.49
C ILE A 93 -15.51 -12.46 -18.33
N ASN A 94 -16.32 -11.43 -18.09
CA ASN A 94 -16.14 -10.51 -16.96
C ASN A 94 -17.05 -10.91 -15.81
N THR A 95 -16.50 -11.48 -14.74
CA THR A 95 -17.32 -12.09 -13.69
C THR A 95 -18.05 -11.09 -12.80
N TRP A 96 -17.48 -9.90 -12.55
CA TRP A 96 -18.10 -8.86 -11.71
C TRP A 96 -19.44 -8.35 -12.25
N GLN A 97 -19.62 -8.28 -13.57
CA GLN A 97 -20.84 -7.72 -14.20
C GLN A 97 -22.09 -8.51 -13.83
N TYR A 98 -21.92 -9.77 -13.41
CA TYR A 98 -23.00 -10.66 -13.05
C TYR A 98 -23.28 -10.69 -11.54
N SER A 99 -22.43 -10.07 -10.71
CA SER A 99 -22.62 -9.95 -9.25
C SER A 99 -23.58 -8.84 -8.83
N VAL A 100 -23.82 -7.85 -9.71
CA VAL A 100 -24.66 -6.68 -9.44
C VAL A 100 -26.16 -7.05 -9.31
N LEU A 101 -26.53 -8.30 -9.61
CA LEU A 101 -27.92 -8.79 -9.60
C LEU A 101 -28.22 -9.69 -8.37
N LYS A 102 -28.59 -9.03 -7.25
CA LYS A 102 -29.43 -9.49 -6.11
C LYS A 102 -28.87 -10.54 -5.11
N ASN A 103 -29.51 -10.55 -3.92
CA ASN A 103 -29.21 -11.29 -2.67
C ASN A 103 -29.06 -12.82 -2.79
N ASP A 104 -28.52 -13.39 -1.70
CA ASP A 104 -28.11 -14.77 -1.41
C ASP A 104 -28.73 -15.91 -2.23
N SER A 105 -27.85 -16.82 -2.67
CA SER A 105 -28.06 -18.01 -3.53
C SER A 105 -28.48 -17.76 -4.99
N ASP A 106 -29.35 -16.80 -5.28
CA ASP A 106 -29.77 -16.47 -6.66
C ASP A 106 -28.64 -15.80 -7.48
N ALA A 107 -27.74 -15.05 -6.83
CA ALA A 107 -26.55 -14.46 -7.43
C ALA A 107 -25.59 -15.50 -8.03
N GLN A 108 -25.43 -16.65 -7.38
CA GLN A 108 -24.48 -17.67 -7.84
C GLN A 108 -24.98 -18.30 -9.13
N ILE A 109 -26.27 -18.67 -9.16
CA ILE A 109 -26.93 -19.21 -10.34
C ILE A 109 -26.98 -18.16 -11.45
N SER A 110 -27.19 -16.88 -11.12
CA SER A 110 -27.23 -15.78 -12.10
C SER A 110 -25.87 -15.51 -12.73
N ILE A 111 -24.77 -15.58 -11.96
CA ILE A 111 -23.38 -15.50 -12.45
C ILE A 111 -23.09 -16.68 -13.38
N ILE A 112 -23.37 -17.91 -12.98
CA ILE A 112 -23.08 -19.08 -13.82
C ILE A 112 -23.95 -19.07 -15.09
N LYS A 113 -25.24 -18.75 -14.97
CA LYS A 113 -26.11 -18.54 -16.13
C LYS A 113 -25.64 -17.36 -16.98
N GLY A 114 -25.01 -16.36 -16.38
CA GLY A 114 -24.41 -15.20 -17.04
C GLY A 114 -23.22 -15.60 -17.88
N VAL A 115 -22.25 -16.30 -17.28
CA VAL A 115 -21.10 -16.90 -17.96
C VAL A 115 -21.55 -17.86 -19.07
N ALA A 116 -22.51 -18.74 -18.79
CA ALA A 116 -23.09 -19.66 -19.77
C ALA A 116 -23.79 -18.93 -20.93
N ARG A 117 -24.54 -17.86 -20.63
CA ARG A 117 -25.17 -17.00 -21.64
C ARG A 117 -24.14 -16.23 -22.45
N GLU A 118 -23.07 -15.74 -21.83
CA GLU A 118 -21.99 -15.03 -22.51
C GLU A 118 -21.18 -15.97 -23.41
N LEU A 119 -20.86 -17.17 -22.93
CA LEU A 119 -20.31 -18.27 -23.71
C LEU A 119 -21.20 -18.55 -24.92
N SER A 120 -22.49 -18.79 -24.70
CA SER A 120 -23.46 -19.03 -25.78
C SER A 120 -23.65 -17.84 -26.71
N SER A 121 -23.60 -16.60 -26.20
CA SER A 121 -23.75 -15.37 -26.97
C SER A 121 -22.53 -15.08 -27.83
N HIS A 122 -21.32 -15.24 -27.29
CA HIS A 122 -20.08 -15.17 -28.05
C HIS A 122 -20.01 -16.29 -29.09
N MET A 123 -20.44 -17.50 -28.74
CA MET A 123 -20.64 -18.60 -29.69
C MET A 123 -21.61 -18.20 -30.81
N ASN A 124 -22.79 -17.66 -30.49
CA ASN A 124 -23.79 -17.22 -31.47
C ASN A 124 -23.30 -16.04 -32.35
N ARG A 125 -22.57 -15.08 -31.77
CA ARG A 125 -21.98 -13.92 -32.48
C ARG A 125 -20.83 -14.32 -33.40
N LEU A 126 -20.02 -15.30 -33.00
CA LEU A 126 -18.89 -15.77 -33.79
C LEU A 126 -19.30 -16.77 -34.88
N MET A 127 -20.46 -17.43 -34.77
CA MET A 127 -20.85 -18.54 -35.65
C MET A 127 -21.86 -18.22 -36.75
N GLY A 128 -22.63 -17.15 -36.63
CA GLY A 128 -23.84 -16.99 -37.44
C GLY A 128 -24.88 -18.07 -37.07
N ALA A 129 -26.12 -17.87 -37.50
CA ALA A 129 -27.31 -18.56 -36.99
C ALA A 129 -27.45 -20.07 -37.37
N SER A 130 -26.40 -20.88 -37.24
CA SER A 130 -26.46 -22.36 -37.35
C SER A 130 -27.36 -22.96 -36.25
N SER A 131 -28.16 -23.97 -36.60
CA SER A 131 -29.14 -24.62 -35.69
C SER A 131 -28.48 -25.45 -34.59
N ILE A 132 -27.33 -26.07 -34.90
CA ILE A 132 -26.58 -26.95 -34.00
C ILE A 132 -25.99 -26.16 -32.83
N VAL A 133 -25.48 -24.97 -33.11
CA VAL A 133 -24.88 -24.04 -32.14
C VAL A 133 -25.92 -23.50 -31.15
N LYS A 134 -27.12 -23.20 -31.65
CA LYS A 134 -28.26 -22.77 -30.81
C LYS A 134 -28.73 -23.89 -29.88
N GLU A 135 -28.67 -25.13 -30.34
CA GLU A 135 -29.05 -26.30 -29.56
C GLU A 135 -28.02 -26.62 -28.47
N ALA A 136 -26.73 -26.56 -28.81
CA ALA A 136 -25.61 -26.61 -27.86
C ALA A 136 -25.73 -25.54 -26.77
N GLY A 137 -25.98 -24.28 -27.15
CA GLY A 137 -26.17 -23.17 -26.20
C GLY A 137 -27.38 -23.34 -25.29
N ARG A 138 -28.52 -23.84 -25.81
CA ARG A 138 -29.70 -24.16 -24.99
C ARG A 138 -29.43 -25.29 -23.99
N LYS A 139 -28.76 -26.36 -24.42
CA LYS A 139 -28.44 -27.53 -23.58
C LYS A 139 -27.36 -27.22 -22.53
N LEU A 140 -26.43 -26.31 -22.85
CA LEU A 140 -25.47 -25.74 -21.91
C LEU A 140 -26.20 -24.99 -20.78
N LEU A 141 -27.19 -24.16 -21.12
CA LEU A 141 -28.00 -23.45 -20.12
C LEU A 141 -28.85 -24.38 -19.24
N SER A 142 -29.39 -25.48 -19.80
CA SER A 142 -30.20 -26.43 -19.03
C SER A 142 -29.37 -27.31 -18.09
N SER A 143 -28.19 -27.76 -18.52
CA SER A 143 -27.31 -28.62 -17.72
C SER A 143 -26.66 -27.88 -16.54
N ILE A 144 -26.25 -26.63 -16.78
CA ILE A 144 -25.73 -25.74 -15.74
C ILE A 144 -26.82 -25.39 -14.71
N GLY A 145 -28.09 -25.29 -15.16
CA GLY A 145 -29.24 -25.12 -14.27
C GLY A 145 -29.46 -26.30 -13.32
N GLY A 146 -29.25 -27.54 -13.78
CA GLY A 146 -29.42 -28.76 -12.96
C GLY A 146 -28.32 -28.97 -11.90
N ILE A 147 -27.06 -28.64 -12.23
CA ILE A 147 -25.92 -28.78 -11.30
C ILE A 147 -26.00 -27.75 -10.16
N ALA A 148 -26.45 -26.52 -10.45
CA ALA A 148 -26.55 -25.45 -9.47
C ALA A 148 -27.57 -25.73 -8.35
N LEU A 149 -28.66 -26.46 -8.64
CA LEU A 149 -29.65 -26.87 -7.64
C LEU A 149 -29.16 -27.99 -6.71
N THR A 150 -28.15 -28.76 -7.10
CA THR A 150 -27.61 -29.85 -6.28
C THR A 150 -26.66 -29.31 -5.20
N ALA A 151 -25.91 -28.25 -5.49
CA ALA A 151 -25.09 -27.55 -4.49
C ALA A 151 -25.93 -26.87 -3.39
N ALA A 152 -27.13 -26.38 -3.74
CA ALA A 152 -28.08 -25.82 -2.77
C ALA A 152 -28.57 -26.85 -1.74
N LYS A 153 -28.64 -28.15 -2.07
CA LYS A 153 -29.04 -29.21 -1.13
C LYS A 153 -27.99 -29.54 -0.06
N VAL A 154 -26.71 -29.23 -0.30
CA VAL A 154 -25.62 -29.60 0.64
C VAL A 154 -25.45 -28.54 1.75
N GLY A 155 -26.08 -27.37 1.60
CA GLY A 155 -26.02 -26.27 2.57
C GLY A 155 -27.27 -26.05 3.44
N VAL A 156 -28.37 -26.79 3.24
CA VAL A 156 -29.64 -26.55 3.95
C VAL A 156 -29.85 -27.59 5.04
N GLY A 157 -29.22 -27.33 6.19
CA GLY A 157 -29.64 -27.86 7.49
C GLY A 157 -30.59 -26.90 8.22
N VAL A 158 -31.38 -26.09 7.50
CA VAL A 158 -32.22 -25.05 8.10
C VAL A 158 -33.68 -25.47 8.03
N ALA A 159 -34.29 -25.65 9.20
CA ALA A 159 -35.70 -25.90 9.37
C ALA A 159 -36.55 -24.80 8.70
N GLY A 160 -37.60 -25.17 7.96
CA GLY A 160 -38.68 -24.25 7.57
C GLY A 160 -39.09 -24.17 6.10
N VAL A 161 -38.55 -25.00 5.20
CA VAL A 161 -39.00 -24.99 3.79
C VAL A 161 -40.20 -25.93 3.59
N ASP A 162 -41.31 -25.38 3.11
CA ASP A 162 -42.58 -26.07 2.85
C ASP A 162 -42.43 -27.17 1.76
N PRO A 163 -42.77 -28.44 2.04
CA PRO A 163 -42.61 -29.57 1.12
C PRO A 163 -43.33 -29.40 -0.23
N THR A 164 -44.35 -28.54 -0.29
CA THR A 164 -45.16 -28.33 -1.49
C THR A 164 -44.43 -27.53 -2.58
N SER A 165 -43.44 -26.70 -2.20
CA SER A 165 -42.55 -25.98 -3.12
C SER A 165 -41.53 -26.88 -3.84
N LEU A 166 -41.44 -28.16 -3.44
CA LEU A 166 -40.57 -29.20 -4.02
C LEU A 166 -41.32 -30.13 -5.00
N SER A 167 -42.63 -29.97 -5.19
CA SER A 167 -43.41 -30.85 -6.08
C SER A 167 -43.07 -30.68 -7.58
N GLY A 168 -42.63 -29.49 -8.00
CA GLY A 168 -42.06 -29.24 -9.33
C GLY A 168 -40.59 -29.68 -9.48
N LEU A 169 -39.92 -30.08 -8.38
CA LEU A 169 -38.54 -30.59 -8.38
C LEU A 169 -38.46 -32.09 -8.70
N ASP A 170 -39.48 -32.87 -8.36
CA ASP A 170 -39.50 -34.32 -8.63
C ASP A 170 -39.58 -34.64 -10.13
N GLU A 171 -40.14 -33.74 -10.93
CA GLU A 171 -40.22 -33.90 -12.39
C GLU A 171 -38.86 -33.63 -13.08
N MET A 172 -38.02 -32.75 -12.53
CA MET A 172 -36.66 -32.49 -13.04
C MET A 172 -35.62 -33.53 -12.57
N ILE A 173 -35.79 -34.09 -11.36
CA ILE A 173 -34.86 -35.09 -10.77
C ILE A 173 -35.01 -36.48 -11.41
N ARG A 174 -36.16 -36.80 -12.04
CA ARG A 174 -36.36 -38.10 -12.73
C ARG A 174 -35.56 -38.26 -14.02
N THR A 175 -34.88 -37.22 -14.52
CA THR A 175 -33.93 -37.34 -15.64
C THR A 175 -32.50 -37.54 -15.11
N GLN A 176 -32.15 -38.78 -14.79
CA GLN A 176 -30.79 -39.19 -14.39
C GLN A 176 -29.69 -39.00 -15.47
N GLU A 177 -29.98 -38.32 -16.58
CA GLU A 177 -29.08 -38.18 -17.74
C GLU A 177 -28.22 -36.89 -17.76
N ASN A 178 -28.38 -35.95 -16.82
CA ASN A 178 -27.81 -34.59 -16.92
C ASN A 178 -26.69 -34.26 -15.89
N GLY A 179 -25.67 -35.11 -15.74
CA GLY A 179 -24.53 -34.87 -14.85
C GLY A 179 -23.42 -33.93 -15.40
N PRO A 180 -22.39 -33.58 -14.60
CA PRO A 180 -21.23 -32.77 -15.05
C PRO A 180 -20.47 -33.38 -16.23
N ASP A 181 -20.40 -34.71 -16.31
CA ASP A 181 -19.70 -35.41 -17.40
C ASP A 181 -20.47 -35.32 -18.72
N TYR A 182 -21.79 -35.46 -18.69
CA TYR A 182 -22.65 -35.21 -19.85
C TYR A 182 -22.52 -33.78 -20.35
N PHE A 183 -22.46 -32.80 -19.43
CA PHE A 183 -22.21 -31.41 -19.79
C PHE A 183 -20.86 -31.23 -20.50
N ARG A 184 -19.78 -31.80 -19.97
CA ARG A 184 -18.44 -31.73 -20.57
C ARG A 184 -18.42 -32.34 -21.96
N GLU A 185 -19.06 -33.48 -22.13
CA GLU A 185 -19.19 -34.18 -23.42
C GLU A 185 -19.89 -33.29 -24.46
N LYS A 186 -21.06 -32.74 -24.12
CA LYS A 186 -21.80 -31.86 -25.04
C LYS A 186 -21.09 -30.56 -25.36
N LEU A 187 -20.43 -29.95 -24.38
CA LEU A 187 -19.60 -28.77 -24.65
C LEU A 187 -18.42 -29.13 -25.55
N SER A 188 -17.78 -30.28 -25.34
CA SER A 188 -16.68 -30.76 -26.20
C SER A 188 -17.13 -31.01 -27.64
N GLU A 189 -18.27 -31.68 -27.85
CA GLU A 189 -18.88 -31.88 -29.17
C GLU A 189 -19.11 -30.53 -29.87
N SER A 190 -19.75 -29.59 -29.17
CA SER A 190 -20.08 -28.26 -29.70
C SER A 190 -18.84 -27.46 -30.10
N ILE A 191 -17.79 -27.52 -29.29
CA ILE A 191 -16.51 -26.83 -29.57
C ILE A 191 -15.81 -27.49 -30.76
N LYS A 192 -15.82 -28.82 -30.86
CA LYS A 192 -15.23 -29.55 -32.00
C LYS A 192 -15.91 -29.17 -33.31
N GLU A 193 -17.25 -29.23 -33.35
CA GLU A 193 -18.05 -28.87 -34.53
C GLU A 193 -17.81 -27.42 -34.93
N TYR A 194 -17.78 -26.50 -33.95
CA TYR A 194 -17.53 -25.10 -34.23
C TYR A 194 -16.14 -24.86 -34.84
N ILE A 195 -15.08 -25.41 -34.23
CA ILE A 195 -13.72 -25.25 -34.75
C ILE A 195 -13.64 -25.77 -36.20
N GLN A 196 -14.31 -26.90 -36.48
CA GLN A 196 -14.38 -27.46 -37.83
C GLN A 196 -15.09 -26.51 -38.80
N GLU A 197 -16.29 -26.02 -38.47
CA GLU A 197 -17.01 -25.06 -39.30
C GLU A 197 -16.22 -23.76 -39.53
N PHE A 198 -15.55 -23.24 -38.49
CA PHE A 198 -14.76 -22.02 -38.58
C PHE A 198 -13.60 -22.19 -39.55
N ASN A 199 -12.85 -23.28 -39.43
CA ASN A 199 -11.74 -23.61 -40.33
C ASN A 199 -12.23 -23.84 -41.77
N ASP A 200 -13.38 -24.48 -41.94
CA ASP A 200 -14.02 -24.69 -43.26
C ASP A 200 -14.43 -23.37 -43.92
N LYS A 201 -14.94 -22.40 -43.15
CA LYS A 201 -15.31 -21.06 -43.64
C LYS A 201 -14.09 -20.16 -43.87
N LYS A 202 -12.99 -20.39 -43.15
CA LYS A 202 -11.77 -19.56 -43.17
C LYS A 202 -10.55 -20.32 -43.67
N ARG A 203 -10.69 -21.05 -44.79
CA ARG A 203 -9.62 -21.81 -45.46
C ARG A 203 -8.39 -21.00 -45.86
N THR A 204 -8.47 -19.68 -45.83
CA THR A 204 -7.36 -18.76 -46.13
C THR A 204 -6.42 -18.51 -44.94
N LEU A 205 -6.76 -18.97 -43.73
CA LEU A 205 -5.87 -18.88 -42.59
C LEU A 205 -4.65 -19.77 -42.82
N LYS A 206 -3.44 -19.22 -42.59
CA LYS A 206 -2.18 -19.95 -42.74
C LYS A 206 -2.12 -21.18 -41.83
N ASN A 207 -2.69 -21.07 -40.63
CA ASN A 207 -2.81 -22.15 -39.66
C ASN A 207 -4.26 -22.29 -39.21
N PRO A 208 -4.81 -23.52 -39.14
CA PRO A 208 -6.16 -23.74 -38.66
C PRO A 208 -6.26 -23.44 -37.16
N VAL A 209 -7.43 -22.96 -36.73
CA VAL A 209 -7.77 -22.88 -35.32
C VAL A 209 -7.82 -24.29 -34.74
N LYS A 210 -7.19 -24.51 -33.59
CA LYS A 210 -7.14 -25.80 -32.91
C LYS A 210 -7.90 -25.86 -31.59
N GLY A 211 -8.27 -24.70 -31.03
CA GLY A 211 -8.95 -24.64 -29.75
C GLY A 211 -9.59 -23.28 -29.42
N VAL A 212 -10.15 -23.20 -28.21
CA VAL A 212 -10.76 -22.00 -27.64
C VAL A 212 -10.03 -21.62 -26.34
N ILE A 213 -9.78 -20.34 -26.14
CA ILE A 213 -9.23 -19.80 -24.89
C ILE A 213 -10.30 -18.96 -24.19
N PHE A 214 -10.63 -19.32 -22.96
CA PHE A 214 -11.52 -18.57 -22.08
C PHE A 214 -10.71 -17.67 -21.17
N PHE A 215 -10.85 -16.36 -21.36
CA PHE A 215 -10.28 -15.32 -20.51
C PHE A 215 -11.31 -14.94 -19.45
N ILE A 216 -11.06 -15.30 -18.20
CA ILE A 216 -11.96 -15.04 -17.06
C ILE A 216 -11.32 -13.97 -16.18
N ASP A 217 -11.94 -12.79 -16.14
CA ASP A 217 -11.40 -11.62 -15.44
C ASP A 217 -12.28 -11.21 -14.24
N ASP A 218 -11.68 -10.42 -13.35
CA ASP A 218 -12.30 -9.81 -12.16
C ASP A 218 -12.92 -10.80 -11.16
N LEU A 219 -12.40 -12.05 -11.10
CA LEU A 219 -12.82 -13.04 -10.10
C LEU A 219 -12.59 -12.55 -8.67
N ASP A 220 -11.51 -11.80 -8.47
CA ASP A 220 -11.12 -11.15 -7.21
C ASP A 220 -11.95 -9.92 -6.86
N ARG A 221 -12.91 -9.51 -7.71
CA ARG A 221 -13.91 -8.47 -7.37
C ARG A 221 -15.23 -9.04 -6.84
N LEU A 222 -15.40 -10.36 -6.91
CA LEU A 222 -16.53 -11.02 -6.28
C LEU A 222 -16.28 -11.10 -4.77
N ASP A 223 -17.38 -11.18 -4.00
CA ASP A 223 -17.32 -11.58 -2.60
C ASP A 223 -16.50 -12.90 -2.48
N PRO A 224 -15.51 -13.00 -1.57
CA PRO A 224 -14.56 -14.11 -1.60
C PRO A 224 -15.20 -15.52 -1.54
N PRO A 225 -16.19 -15.79 -0.67
CA PRO A 225 -17.00 -17.01 -0.74
C PRO A 225 -17.60 -17.30 -2.12
N VAL A 226 -18.14 -16.28 -2.80
CA VAL A 226 -18.72 -16.41 -4.14
C VAL A 226 -17.64 -16.74 -5.17
N ALA A 227 -16.47 -16.11 -5.10
CA ALA A 227 -15.34 -16.40 -5.99
C ALA A 227 -14.90 -17.88 -5.91
N VAL A 228 -14.78 -18.42 -4.70
CA VAL A 228 -14.45 -19.85 -4.46
C VAL A 228 -15.50 -20.77 -5.09
N GLN A 229 -16.77 -20.45 -4.96
CA GLN A 229 -17.84 -21.24 -5.54
C GLN A 229 -17.80 -21.18 -7.06
N VAL A 230 -17.62 -20.00 -7.65
CA VAL A 230 -17.46 -19.84 -9.11
C VAL A 230 -16.28 -20.69 -9.60
N LEU A 231 -15.12 -20.68 -8.93
CA LEU A 231 -13.99 -21.55 -9.26
C LEU A 231 -14.35 -23.04 -9.15
N SER A 232 -15.08 -23.46 -8.11
CA SER A 232 -15.53 -24.84 -7.95
C SER A 232 -16.49 -25.29 -9.05
N LEU A 233 -17.30 -24.37 -9.58
CA LEU A 233 -18.24 -24.64 -10.67
C LEU A 233 -17.53 -24.68 -12.02
N LEU A 234 -16.62 -23.72 -12.26
CA LEU A 234 -15.78 -23.66 -13.46
C LEU A 234 -14.82 -24.84 -13.54
N LYS A 235 -14.46 -25.48 -12.41
CA LYS A 235 -13.68 -26.72 -12.39
C LYS A 235 -14.23 -27.78 -13.35
N ASN A 236 -15.56 -27.86 -13.49
CA ASN A 236 -16.16 -28.80 -14.44
C ASN A 236 -15.89 -28.41 -15.91
N LEU A 237 -15.70 -27.13 -16.23
CA LEU A 237 -15.33 -26.65 -17.56
C LEU A 237 -13.84 -26.87 -17.87
N PHE A 238 -12.99 -26.82 -16.85
CA PHE A 238 -11.53 -26.86 -16.98
C PHE A 238 -10.97 -28.18 -17.53
N GLU A 239 -11.80 -29.20 -17.69
CA GLU A 239 -11.41 -30.52 -18.21
C GLU A 239 -11.87 -30.75 -19.68
N VAL A 240 -12.44 -29.73 -20.34
CA VAL A 240 -12.97 -29.87 -21.72
C VAL A 240 -11.82 -29.87 -22.75
N PRO A 241 -11.71 -30.90 -23.62
CA PRO A 241 -10.69 -30.95 -24.66
C PRO A 241 -10.75 -29.75 -25.62
N LYS A 242 -9.60 -29.34 -26.16
CA LYS A 242 -9.43 -28.14 -27.02
C LYS A 242 -9.71 -26.81 -26.33
N CYS A 243 -9.76 -26.78 -25.00
CA CYS A 243 -9.97 -25.56 -24.21
C CYS A 243 -8.76 -25.21 -23.35
N ILE A 244 -8.47 -23.92 -23.28
CA ILE A 244 -7.55 -23.32 -22.30
C ILE A 244 -8.31 -22.27 -21.51
N PHE A 245 -8.09 -22.21 -20.21
CA PHE A 245 -8.69 -21.23 -19.31
C PHE A 245 -7.59 -20.34 -18.74
N VAL A 246 -7.71 -19.03 -18.91
CA VAL A 246 -6.79 -18.02 -18.37
C VAL A 246 -7.56 -17.18 -17.37
N LEU A 247 -7.23 -17.31 -16.09
CA LEU A 247 -7.93 -16.69 -14.97
C LEU A 247 -7.11 -15.53 -14.42
N ALA A 248 -7.63 -14.31 -14.35
CA ALA A 248 -7.04 -13.25 -13.54
C ALA A 248 -7.55 -13.37 -12.09
N ILE A 249 -6.63 -13.56 -11.15
CA ILE A 249 -6.97 -13.70 -9.72
C ILE A 249 -6.00 -12.94 -8.83
N ASP A 250 -6.51 -12.39 -7.73
CA ASP A 250 -5.72 -12.08 -6.55
C ASP A 250 -5.86 -13.25 -5.57
N TYR A 251 -4.78 -14.00 -5.39
CA TYR A 251 -4.78 -15.18 -4.53
C TYR A 251 -5.16 -14.81 -3.09
N GLU A 252 -4.64 -13.68 -2.57
CA GLU A 252 -4.84 -13.28 -1.18
C GLU A 252 -6.31 -12.89 -0.92
N VAL A 253 -7.01 -12.35 -1.92
CA VAL A 253 -8.43 -12.02 -1.81
C VAL A 253 -9.30 -13.28 -1.89
N VAL A 254 -9.07 -14.15 -2.88
CA VAL A 254 -9.94 -15.30 -3.10
C VAL A 254 -9.81 -16.35 -1.98
N VAL A 255 -8.64 -16.51 -1.36
CA VAL A 255 -8.47 -17.45 -0.24
C VAL A 255 -9.28 -17.08 1.00
N GLU A 256 -9.67 -15.82 1.17
CA GLU A 256 -10.54 -15.41 2.28
C GLU A 256 -11.90 -16.13 2.22
N GLY A 257 -12.34 -16.51 1.02
CA GLY A 257 -13.57 -17.30 0.82
C GLY A 257 -13.51 -18.72 1.35
N LEU A 258 -12.32 -19.23 1.69
CA LEU A 258 -12.12 -20.57 2.24
C LEU A 258 -12.09 -20.60 3.77
N VAL A 259 -12.14 -19.44 4.44
CA VAL A 259 -12.07 -19.34 5.91
C VAL A 259 -13.23 -20.09 6.60
N SER A 260 -14.42 -20.09 6.00
CA SER A 260 -15.56 -20.85 6.52
C SER A 260 -15.35 -22.37 6.49
N ARG A 261 -14.45 -22.85 5.63
CA ARG A 261 -14.17 -24.28 5.42
C ARG A 261 -12.95 -24.78 6.20
N PHE A 262 -11.89 -23.97 6.29
CA PHE A 262 -10.61 -24.36 6.89
C PHE A 262 -10.25 -23.58 8.17
N GLY A 263 -11.14 -22.68 8.62
CA GLY A 263 -10.90 -21.77 9.74
C GLY A 263 -10.03 -20.57 9.35
N GLN A 264 -9.59 -19.78 10.35
CA GLN A 264 -8.69 -18.66 10.08
C GLN A 264 -7.33 -19.15 9.56
N ARG A 265 -6.74 -18.39 8.64
CA ARG A 265 -5.43 -18.72 8.08
C ARG A 265 -4.35 -18.59 9.15
N THR A 266 -3.57 -19.65 9.28
CA THR A 266 -2.40 -19.77 10.15
C THR A 266 -1.30 -20.49 9.39
N ASP A 267 -0.06 -20.41 9.87
CA ASP A 267 1.07 -21.12 9.26
C ASP A 267 0.86 -22.65 9.20
N LYS A 268 0.00 -23.20 10.07
CA LYS A 268 -0.30 -24.64 10.14
C LYS A 268 -1.27 -25.13 9.07
N ASN A 269 -2.22 -24.30 8.63
CA ASN A 269 -3.25 -24.69 7.65
C ASN A 269 -3.05 -24.05 6.27
N GLU A 270 -1.99 -23.27 6.05
CA GLU A 270 -1.70 -22.63 4.75
C GLU A 270 -1.72 -23.61 3.57
N ARG A 271 -1.25 -24.84 3.77
CA ARG A 271 -1.26 -25.89 2.74
C ARG A 271 -2.67 -26.25 2.25
N GLU A 272 -3.67 -26.17 3.12
CA GLU A 272 -5.06 -26.49 2.77
C GLU A 272 -5.64 -25.44 1.82
N PHE A 273 -5.36 -24.16 2.08
CA PHE A 273 -5.73 -23.05 1.19
C PHE A 273 -5.05 -23.16 -0.17
N ARG A 274 -3.75 -23.51 -0.21
CA ARG A 274 -3.03 -23.72 -1.49
C ARG A 274 -3.57 -24.91 -2.26
N SER A 275 -3.85 -26.03 -1.59
CA SER A 275 -4.33 -27.26 -2.23
C SER A 275 -5.65 -27.08 -2.99
N PHE A 276 -6.52 -26.15 -2.57
CA PHE A 276 -7.73 -25.83 -3.33
C PHE A 276 -7.41 -25.32 -4.74
N PHE A 277 -6.45 -24.39 -4.86
CA PHE A 277 -6.03 -23.82 -6.13
C PHE A 277 -5.18 -24.80 -6.94
N ASP A 278 -4.28 -25.56 -6.31
CA ASP A 278 -3.43 -26.55 -7.00
C ASP A 278 -4.27 -27.66 -7.70
N LYS A 279 -5.48 -27.93 -7.20
CA LYS A 279 -6.43 -28.89 -7.82
C LYS A 279 -7.17 -28.34 -9.04
N ILE A 280 -7.10 -27.03 -9.26
CA ILE A 280 -7.90 -26.31 -10.26
C ILE A 280 -6.99 -25.65 -11.30
N ILE A 281 -5.85 -25.12 -10.87
CA ILE A 281 -4.90 -24.36 -11.67
C ILE A 281 -3.68 -25.24 -11.92
N GLN A 282 -3.37 -25.47 -13.20
CA GLN A 282 -2.20 -26.26 -13.61
C GLN A 282 -0.95 -25.38 -13.71
N LEU A 283 -1.10 -24.12 -14.11
CA LEU A 283 -0.01 -23.15 -14.17
C LEU A 283 -0.39 -21.87 -13.44
N SER A 284 0.40 -21.50 -12.43
CA SER A 284 0.30 -20.20 -11.78
C SER A 284 1.41 -19.28 -12.26
N PHE A 285 1.04 -18.18 -12.93
CA PHE A 285 1.94 -17.12 -13.36
C PHE A 285 1.70 -15.87 -12.51
N ARG A 286 2.67 -15.51 -11.66
CA ARG A 286 2.63 -14.25 -10.91
C ARG A 286 3.17 -13.11 -11.76
N VAL A 287 2.36 -12.07 -11.92
CA VAL A 287 2.75 -10.85 -12.64
C VAL A 287 4.00 -10.24 -11.97
N PRO A 288 5.10 -10.03 -12.71
CA PRO A 288 6.39 -9.66 -12.13
C PRO A 288 6.49 -8.14 -11.91
N ILE A 289 5.66 -7.60 -11.01
CA ILE A 289 5.57 -6.15 -10.73
C ILE A 289 6.93 -5.56 -10.35
N GLU A 290 7.75 -6.31 -9.61
CA GLU A 290 9.07 -5.85 -9.16
C GLU A 290 10.06 -5.63 -10.32
N THR A 291 9.86 -6.29 -11.46
CA THR A 291 10.72 -6.13 -12.64
C THR A 291 10.26 -5.01 -13.56
N TYR A 292 9.14 -4.35 -13.26
CA TYR A 292 8.64 -3.27 -14.10
C TYR A 292 9.61 -2.09 -14.13
N GLN A 293 9.97 -1.67 -15.34
CA GLN A 293 10.66 -0.40 -15.56
C GLN A 293 9.61 0.70 -15.71
N ILE A 294 9.61 1.67 -14.79
CA ILE A 294 8.55 2.69 -14.75
C ILE A 294 8.94 4.00 -15.44
N ASP A 295 10.20 4.17 -15.84
CA ASP A 295 10.75 5.38 -16.45
C ASP A 295 9.96 5.84 -17.68
N GLY A 296 9.75 4.92 -18.62
CA GLY A 296 9.01 5.18 -19.86
C GLY A 296 7.54 5.48 -19.59
N LEU A 297 6.92 4.70 -18.68
CA LEU A 297 5.54 4.95 -18.27
C LEU A 297 5.40 6.34 -17.63
N LEU A 298 6.25 6.66 -16.66
CA LEU A 298 6.19 7.91 -15.90
C LEU A 298 6.45 9.12 -16.79
N LYS A 299 7.44 9.04 -17.69
CA LYS A 299 7.71 10.07 -18.70
C LYS A 299 6.46 10.39 -19.52
N ASP A 300 5.83 9.38 -20.08
CA ASP A 300 4.66 9.56 -20.95
C ASP A 300 3.46 10.12 -20.18
N LEU A 301 3.22 9.63 -18.97
CA LEU A 301 2.10 10.10 -18.14
C LEU A 301 2.32 11.56 -17.70
N LEU A 302 3.53 11.92 -17.27
CA LEU A 302 3.89 13.29 -16.88
C LEU A 302 3.80 14.27 -18.06
N GLN A 303 4.21 13.84 -19.25
CA GLN A 303 4.06 14.61 -20.47
C GLN A 303 2.58 14.76 -20.86
N GLY A 304 1.79 13.70 -20.72
CA GLY A 304 0.36 13.67 -21.03
C GLY A 304 -0.46 14.66 -20.19
N ILE A 305 -0.17 14.71 -18.88
CA ILE A 305 -0.79 15.68 -17.97
C ILE A 305 -0.14 17.07 -18.01
N GLY A 306 0.94 17.23 -18.80
CA GLY A 306 1.65 18.49 -18.91
C GLY A 306 2.25 18.98 -17.61
N TYR A 307 2.70 18.08 -16.73
CA TYR A 307 3.17 18.41 -15.39
C TYR A 307 4.35 19.41 -15.42
N CYS A 308 5.30 19.16 -16.32
CA CYS A 308 6.54 19.91 -16.47
C CYS A 308 6.89 20.11 -17.96
N LYS A 309 7.93 20.91 -18.23
CA LYS A 309 8.43 21.11 -19.60
C LYS A 309 9.00 19.79 -20.13
N SER A 310 8.73 19.46 -21.38
CA SER A 310 9.19 18.21 -22.00
C SER A 310 10.72 18.06 -22.02
N THR A 311 11.46 19.18 -21.95
CA THR A 311 12.92 19.20 -21.81
C THR A 311 13.40 18.56 -20.51
N TYR A 312 12.63 18.61 -19.42
CA TYR A 312 13.01 17.99 -18.15
C TYR A 312 12.89 16.46 -18.17
N LEU A 313 12.21 15.89 -19.18
CA LEU A 313 11.94 14.46 -19.28
C LEU A 313 12.81 13.76 -20.34
N ARG A 314 13.79 14.46 -20.91
CA ARG A 314 14.75 13.88 -21.87
C ARG A 314 15.87 13.18 -21.10
N LYS A 315 16.28 12.00 -21.58
CA LYS A 315 17.39 11.20 -21.05
C LYS A 315 18.56 11.15 -22.04
N ASP A 316 18.68 12.15 -22.91
CA ASP A 316 19.68 12.13 -23.96
C ASP A 316 21.07 12.38 -23.33
N LEU A 317 22.06 11.55 -23.67
CA LEU A 317 23.45 11.63 -23.16
C LEU A 317 24.15 12.98 -23.45
N LEU A 318 23.55 13.82 -24.28
CA LEU A 318 24.02 15.16 -24.66
C LEU A 318 23.23 16.29 -23.99
N ASP A 319 22.17 15.98 -23.24
CA ASP A 319 21.36 16.99 -22.54
C ASP A 319 22.01 17.33 -21.18
N GLU A 320 23.03 18.19 -21.24
CA GLU A 320 23.79 18.64 -20.06
C GLU A 320 22.95 19.43 -19.03
N LYS A 321 21.68 19.78 -19.35
CA LYS A 321 20.90 20.72 -18.55
C LYS A 321 20.14 20.11 -17.38
N HIS A 322 19.57 18.92 -17.52
CA HIS A 322 18.69 18.33 -16.50
C HIS A 322 18.83 16.79 -16.35
N PRO A 323 20.06 16.26 -16.18
CA PRO A 323 20.32 14.82 -16.28
C PRO A 323 19.57 13.96 -15.24
N GLU A 324 19.26 14.52 -14.07
CA GLU A 324 18.73 13.75 -12.93
C GLU A 324 17.22 13.98 -12.66
N PHE A 325 16.51 14.76 -13.47
CA PHE A 325 15.14 15.16 -13.15
C PHE A 325 14.18 13.96 -13.10
N LEU A 326 14.06 13.24 -14.22
CA LEU A 326 13.19 12.06 -14.31
C LEU A 326 13.62 10.97 -13.32
N ASP A 327 14.92 10.76 -13.14
CA ASP A 327 15.46 9.76 -12.20
C ASP A 327 15.08 10.06 -10.75
N SER A 328 15.07 11.35 -10.37
CA SER A 328 14.56 11.79 -9.06
C SER A 328 13.09 11.40 -8.90
N LEU A 329 12.25 11.66 -9.90
CA LEU A 329 10.81 11.33 -9.84
C LEU A 329 10.57 9.82 -9.82
N VAL A 330 11.33 9.05 -10.59
CA VAL A 330 11.30 7.58 -10.56
C VAL A 330 11.66 7.07 -9.17
N LYS A 331 12.74 7.58 -8.54
CA LYS A 331 13.13 7.21 -7.18
C LYS A 331 12.04 7.53 -6.16
N LEU A 332 11.42 8.72 -6.24
CA LEU A 332 10.30 9.10 -5.37
C LEU A 332 9.09 8.18 -5.57
N THR A 333 8.78 7.81 -6.81
CA THR A 333 7.65 6.92 -7.15
C THR A 333 7.85 5.52 -6.57
N VAL A 334 9.02 4.91 -6.80
CA VAL A 334 9.33 3.56 -6.33
C VAL A 334 9.30 3.47 -4.80
N ASN A 335 9.74 4.52 -4.09
CA ASN A 335 9.73 4.56 -2.63
C ASN A 335 8.37 4.98 -2.02
N SER A 336 7.37 5.28 -2.85
CA SER A 336 6.02 5.64 -2.40
C SER A 336 4.95 4.68 -2.92
N CYS A 337 4.55 4.85 -4.18
CA CYS A 337 3.53 4.07 -4.85
C CYS A 337 4.04 2.68 -5.28
N GLY A 338 5.35 2.47 -5.26
CA GLY A 338 5.98 1.26 -5.78
C GLY A 338 5.94 1.22 -7.31
N ARG A 339 5.91 0.01 -7.87
CA ARG A 339 5.85 -0.22 -9.31
C ARG A 339 4.45 -0.55 -9.83
N ASN A 340 3.42 -0.42 -9.00
CA ASN A 340 2.04 -0.71 -9.37
C ASN A 340 1.49 0.38 -10.33
N PRO A 341 1.17 0.07 -11.60
CA PRO A 341 0.76 1.08 -12.58
C PRO A 341 -0.51 1.85 -12.16
N ARG A 342 -1.49 1.18 -11.54
CA ARG A 342 -2.73 1.82 -11.07
C ARG A 342 -2.44 2.84 -9.96
N SER A 343 -1.62 2.47 -8.97
CA SER A 343 -1.21 3.37 -7.90
C SER A 343 -0.49 4.60 -8.45
N ILE A 344 0.40 4.42 -9.43
CA ILE A 344 1.11 5.52 -10.10
C ILE A 344 0.12 6.44 -10.81
N LYS A 345 -0.78 5.90 -11.65
CA LYS A 345 -1.80 6.71 -12.35
C LYS A 345 -2.68 7.49 -11.38
N ARG A 346 -3.10 6.87 -10.26
CA ARG A 346 -3.92 7.51 -9.22
C ARG A 346 -3.19 8.70 -8.58
N MET A 347 -1.94 8.49 -8.15
CA MET A 347 -1.11 9.56 -7.59
C MET A 347 -0.88 10.69 -8.61
N LEU A 348 -0.67 10.38 -9.89
CA LEU A 348 -0.49 11.39 -10.93
C LEU A 348 -1.78 12.18 -11.24
N ASN A 349 -2.97 11.58 -11.06
CA ASN A 349 -4.23 12.32 -11.12
C ASN A 349 -4.34 13.35 -9.99
N THR A 350 -3.97 12.95 -8.76
CA THR A 350 -3.87 13.88 -7.63
C THR A 350 -2.86 14.99 -7.93
N LEU A 351 -1.68 14.65 -8.44
CA LEU A 351 -0.64 15.59 -8.83
C LEU A 351 -1.12 16.58 -9.90
N SER A 352 -1.86 16.11 -10.91
CA SER A 352 -2.40 16.94 -11.98
C SER A 352 -3.31 18.02 -11.41
N LEU A 353 -4.23 17.65 -10.52
CA LEU A 353 -5.12 18.62 -9.86
C LEU A 353 -4.34 19.62 -9.00
N VAL A 354 -3.42 19.13 -8.15
CA VAL A 354 -2.57 19.99 -7.31
C VAL A 354 -1.77 20.97 -8.17
N ARG A 355 -1.23 20.51 -9.30
CA ARG A 355 -0.46 21.36 -10.22
C ARG A 355 -1.33 22.45 -10.87
N GLU A 356 -2.58 22.14 -11.24
CA GLU A 356 -3.52 23.13 -11.78
C GLU A 356 -3.91 24.19 -10.74
N ILE A 357 -4.10 23.80 -9.48
CA ILE A 357 -4.33 24.76 -8.39
C ILE A 357 -3.11 25.68 -8.25
N HIS A 358 -1.91 25.11 -8.23
CA HIS A 358 -0.68 25.88 -8.09
C HIS A 358 -0.43 26.87 -9.23
N ARG A 359 -0.75 26.50 -10.47
CA ARG A 359 -0.59 27.37 -11.66
C ARG A 359 -1.34 28.70 -11.54
N LYS A 360 -2.36 28.79 -10.68
CA LYS A 360 -3.14 29.99 -10.43
C LYS A 360 -2.54 30.88 -9.33
N GLY A 361 -1.64 30.35 -8.51
CA GLY A 361 -0.94 31.06 -7.45
C GLY A 361 0.44 31.56 -7.87
N THR A 362 1.09 32.31 -6.98
CA THR A 362 2.50 32.66 -7.08
C THR A 362 3.28 31.96 -5.96
N ASN A 363 4.41 31.35 -6.30
CA ASN A 363 5.28 30.68 -5.35
C ASN A 363 6.73 31.10 -5.60
N LEU A 364 7.38 31.58 -4.55
CA LEU A 364 8.73 32.12 -4.63
C LEU A 364 9.75 31.05 -5.02
N LEU A 365 9.63 29.85 -4.45
CA LEU A 365 10.50 28.72 -4.80
C LEU A 365 10.33 28.29 -6.25
N GLU A 366 9.12 28.28 -6.80
CA GLU A 366 8.92 27.99 -8.24
C GLU A 366 9.58 29.05 -9.13
N GLN A 367 9.51 30.34 -8.77
CA GLN A 367 10.16 31.40 -9.55
C GLN A 367 11.69 31.30 -9.52
N GLN A 368 12.27 30.95 -8.36
CA GLN A 368 13.71 30.85 -8.15
C GLN A 368 14.30 29.56 -8.72
N ASN A 369 13.65 28.43 -8.46
CA ASN A 369 14.09 27.11 -8.89
C ASN A 369 12.86 26.23 -9.27
N PRO A 370 12.35 26.36 -10.51
CA PRO A 370 11.19 25.61 -10.97
C PRO A 370 11.40 24.09 -10.91
N GLU A 371 12.62 23.63 -11.16
CA GLU A 371 12.94 22.21 -11.18
C GLU A 371 12.79 21.59 -9.78
N LEU A 372 13.42 22.23 -8.79
CA LEU A 372 13.34 21.80 -7.39
C LEU A 372 11.91 21.86 -6.87
N PHE A 373 11.20 22.96 -7.15
CA PHE A 373 9.80 23.12 -6.77
C PHE A 373 8.95 21.94 -7.25
N LEU A 374 9.09 21.56 -8.53
CA LEU A 374 8.39 20.41 -9.10
C LEU A 374 8.79 19.10 -8.40
N LYS A 375 10.09 18.83 -8.21
CA LYS A 375 10.51 17.59 -7.51
C LYS A 375 9.93 17.50 -6.10
N LEU A 376 9.91 18.60 -5.35
CA LEU A 376 9.36 18.62 -3.99
C LEU A 376 7.84 18.50 -3.98
N LEU A 377 7.13 19.20 -4.89
CA LEU A 377 5.69 19.05 -5.04
C LEU A 377 5.31 17.60 -5.36
N TYR A 378 6.05 16.97 -6.27
CA TYR A 378 5.90 15.57 -6.61
C TYR A 378 6.10 14.66 -5.39
N ALA A 379 7.16 14.91 -4.60
CA ALA A 379 7.47 14.12 -3.42
C ALA A 379 6.37 14.23 -2.35
N VAL A 380 5.87 15.44 -2.10
CA VAL A 380 4.79 15.67 -1.12
C VAL A 380 3.49 14.98 -1.56
N VAL A 381 3.11 15.07 -2.83
CA VAL A 381 1.94 14.34 -3.37
C VAL A 381 2.13 12.82 -3.31
N CYS A 382 3.36 12.33 -3.53
CA CYS A 382 3.69 10.92 -3.34
C CYS A 382 3.47 10.47 -1.88
N ILE A 383 3.92 11.26 -0.90
CA ILE A 383 3.70 10.99 0.53
C ILE A 383 2.20 11.02 0.83
N GLN A 384 1.49 12.06 0.40
CA GLN A 384 0.04 12.20 0.60
C GLN A 384 -0.74 11.00 0.04
N SER A 385 -0.38 10.49 -1.13
CA SER A 385 -1.09 9.40 -1.79
C SER A 385 -0.77 8.01 -1.22
N ALA A 386 0.47 7.80 -0.77
CA ALA A 386 0.96 6.48 -0.33
C ALA A 386 0.98 6.30 1.20
N TYR A 387 1.15 7.39 1.95
CA TYR A 387 1.38 7.41 3.39
C TYR A 387 0.64 8.58 4.09
N PRO A 388 -0.71 8.56 4.20
CA PRO A 388 -1.48 9.66 4.78
C PRO A 388 -1.05 10.07 6.19
N ARG A 389 -0.81 9.11 7.10
CA ARG A 389 -0.35 9.45 8.46
C ARG A 389 1.04 10.09 8.50
N LEU A 390 1.92 9.71 7.57
CA LEU A 390 3.23 10.35 7.42
C LEU A 390 3.07 11.76 6.87
N TYR A 391 2.14 11.97 5.95
CA TYR A 391 1.79 13.30 5.44
C TYR A 391 1.30 14.19 6.57
N ASP A 392 0.38 13.72 7.41
CA ASP A 392 -0.15 14.47 8.55
C ASP A 392 0.97 14.89 9.52
N GLU A 393 1.90 13.99 9.83
CA GLU A 393 3.06 14.31 10.66
C GLU A 393 4.01 15.32 9.98
N LEU A 394 4.19 15.22 8.67
CA LEU A 394 4.98 16.17 7.89
C LEU A 394 4.35 17.57 7.85
N LEU A 395 3.02 17.67 7.93
CA LEU A 395 2.31 18.94 8.07
C LEU A 395 2.60 19.61 9.41
N LYS A 396 2.67 18.82 10.49
CA LYS A 396 2.96 19.30 11.85
C LYS A 396 4.44 19.64 12.04
N ASN A 397 5.32 18.79 11.52
CA ASN A 397 6.76 18.91 11.63
C ASN A 397 7.45 18.88 10.24
N PRO A 398 7.45 20.00 9.51
CA PRO A 398 8.03 20.09 8.16
C PRO A 398 9.57 20.16 8.16
N ASN A 399 10.22 20.22 9.33
CA ASN A 399 11.68 20.28 9.41
C ASN A 399 12.27 18.87 9.55
N LEU A 400 12.77 18.29 8.45
CA LEU A 400 13.29 16.92 8.41
C LEU A 400 14.53 16.70 9.30
N TYR A 401 15.26 17.75 9.68
CA TYR A 401 16.33 17.63 10.69
C TYR A 401 15.80 17.17 12.05
N ASP A 402 14.56 17.52 12.41
CA ASP A 402 13.96 17.11 13.68
C ASP A 402 13.62 15.60 13.70
N TRP A 403 13.67 14.96 12.53
CA TRP A 403 13.38 13.55 12.31
C TRP A 403 14.64 12.68 12.36
N ILE A 404 15.83 13.24 12.57
CA ILE A 404 17.11 12.51 12.57
C ILE A 404 17.58 12.22 14.01
N GLU A 405 18.09 11.01 14.29
CA GLU A 405 18.43 10.57 15.66
C GLU A 405 19.44 11.48 16.40
N ASP A 406 20.48 11.94 15.70
CA ASP A 406 21.61 12.70 16.27
C ASP A 406 21.67 14.18 15.84
N SER A 407 20.54 14.76 15.45
CA SER A 407 20.50 16.12 14.90
C SER A 407 20.71 17.27 15.91
N SER A 408 21.46 17.09 17.00
CA SER A 408 21.67 18.16 17.98
C SER A 408 22.51 19.31 17.41
N GLU A 409 22.07 20.55 17.61
CA GLU A 409 22.78 21.76 17.14
C GLU A 409 24.18 21.91 17.74
N ASP A 410 24.38 21.40 18.96
CA ASP A 410 25.64 21.50 19.71
C ASP A 410 26.84 20.80 19.00
N THR A 411 26.59 19.96 18.00
CA THR A 411 27.64 19.23 17.26
C THR A 411 28.15 19.97 16.03
N VAL A 412 27.47 21.03 15.58
CA VAL A 412 27.80 21.74 14.33
C VAL A 412 28.22 23.19 14.66
N PRO A 413 29.53 23.49 14.67
CA PRO A 413 30.03 24.79 15.13
C PRO A 413 29.87 25.91 14.10
N ASP A 414 29.82 25.60 12.81
CA ASP A 414 29.76 26.58 11.72
C ASP A 414 29.09 26.02 10.44
N MET A 415 29.02 26.84 9.39
CA MET A 415 28.40 26.48 8.10
C MET A 415 29.13 25.34 7.37
N SER A 416 30.44 25.21 7.55
CA SER A 416 31.21 24.12 6.94
C SER A 416 30.88 22.78 7.60
N GLY A 417 30.61 22.79 8.91
CA GLY A 417 30.13 21.63 9.66
C GLY A 417 28.78 21.11 9.17
N VAL A 418 27.87 21.98 8.70
CA VAL A 418 26.57 21.55 8.13
C VAL A 418 26.77 20.72 6.86
N ARG A 419 27.75 21.06 6.03
CA ARG A 419 28.08 20.29 4.83
C ARG A 419 28.60 18.91 5.20
N GLN A 420 29.54 18.84 6.14
CA GLN A 420 30.11 17.58 6.59
C GLN A 420 29.02 16.68 7.21
N GLU A 421 28.18 17.22 8.10
CA GLU A 421 27.03 16.50 8.66
C GLU A 421 26.17 15.92 7.54
N PHE A 422 25.80 16.74 6.55
CA PHE A 422 24.97 16.28 5.43
C PHE A 422 25.63 15.21 4.54
N GLU A 423 26.96 15.26 4.37
CA GLU A 423 27.73 14.25 3.62
C GLU A 423 27.82 12.91 4.36
N GLU A 424 27.78 12.92 5.69
CA GLU A 424 27.78 11.73 6.55
C GLU A 424 26.37 11.12 6.73
N LEU A 425 25.32 11.94 6.59
CA LEU A 425 23.94 11.51 6.73
C LEU A 425 23.51 10.52 5.64
N ASN A 426 22.69 9.57 6.05
CA ASN A 426 22.11 8.53 5.22
C ASN A 426 20.63 8.30 5.57
N SER A 427 19.93 7.49 4.79
CA SER A 427 18.49 7.29 5.00
C SER A 427 18.15 6.56 6.30
N SER A 428 19.06 5.77 6.86
CA SER A 428 18.79 5.00 8.08
C SER A 428 18.73 5.87 9.35
N ASP A 429 19.27 7.09 9.29
CA ASP A 429 19.32 8.03 10.42
C ASP A 429 17.96 8.66 10.74
N PHE A 430 16.97 8.52 9.85
CA PHE A 430 15.60 8.99 10.08
C PHE A 430 14.86 8.11 11.09
N VAL A 431 14.21 8.75 12.05
CA VAL A 431 13.46 8.12 13.15
C VAL A 431 12.05 8.69 13.21
N PHE A 432 11.06 7.82 13.09
CA PHE A 432 9.63 8.17 13.15
C PHE A 432 8.83 7.09 13.91
N GLU A 433 9.34 6.64 15.06
CA GLU A 433 8.79 5.50 15.81
C GLU A 433 7.32 5.64 16.19
N ASN A 434 6.84 6.85 16.45
CA ASN A 434 5.43 7.12 16.75
C ASN A 434 4.50 6.62 15.64
N LEU A 435 4.99 6.60 14.39
CA LEU A 435 4.26 6.13 13.22
C LEU A 435 4.39 4.61 12.97
N LEU A 436 5.32 3.92 13.63
CA LEU A 436 5.55 2.47 13.44
C LEU A 436 4.46 1.59 14.06
N SER A 437 3.53 2.19 14.82
CA SER A 437 2.30 1.52 15.26
C SER A 437 1.37 1.20 14.09
N ASP A 438 1.44 1.96 12.99
CA ASP A 438 0.75 1.66 11.74
C ASP A 438 1.45 0.50 10.98
N PRO A 439 0.77 -0.65 10.77
CA PRO A 439 1.34 -1.79 10.06
C PRO A 439 1.81 -1.46 8.63
N TRP A 440 1.14 -0.53 7.96
CA TRP A 440 1.46 -0.11 6.59
C TRP A 440 2.76 0.68 6.52
N ILE A 441 2.96 1.62 7.45
CA ILE A 441 4.22 2.38 7.60
C ILE A 441 5.34 1.44 7.99
N ARG A 442 5.12 0.57 9.00
CA ARG A 442 6.12 -0.38 9.48
C ARG A 442 6.63 -1.31 8.38
N LYS A 443 5.74 -1.82 7.51
CA LYS A 443 6.12 -2.69 6.38
C LYS A 443 7.01 -1.97 5.35
N ARG A 444 6.97 -0.64 5.33
CA ARG A 444 7.63 0.22 4.32
C ARG A 444 8.66 1.18 4.94
N ASP A 445 9.14 0.87 6.15
CA ASP A 445 10.10 1.70 6.91
C ASP A 445 11.29 2.15 6.05
N LYS A 446 11.95 1.21 5.37
CA LYS A 446 13.10 1.48 4.50
C LYS A 446 12.76 2.42 3.34
N GLN A 447 11.61 2.21 2.69
CA GLN A 447 11.16 3.04 1.57
C GLN A 447 10.83 4.46 2.04
N ILE A 448 10.16 4.60 3.19
CA ILE A 448 9.82 5.90 3.79
C ILE A 448 11.09 6.66 4.17
N LYS A 449 12.04 6.01 4.85
CA LYS A 449 13.37 6.56 5.16
C LYS A 449 14.09 7.08 3.92
N THR A 450 14.09 6.28 2.86
CA THR A 450 14.71 6.66 1.57
C THR A 450 13.98 7.83 0.91
N LEU A 451 12.66 7.92 1.06
CA LEU A 451 11.83 9.00 0.54
C LEU A 451 12.11 10.32 1.27
N LEU A 452 12.09 10.31 2.61
CA LEU A 452 12.40 11.48 3.45
C LEU A 452 13.82 11.98 3.19
N PHE A 453 14.80 11.08 3.15
CA PHE A 453 16.18 11.45 2.83
C PHE A 453 16.30 12.04 1.42
N SER A 454 15.59 11.50 0.42
CA SER A 454 15.61 12.08 -0.93
C SER A 454 15.04 13.50 -0.98
N ILE A 455 14.01 13.80 -0.19
CA ILE A 455 13.47 15.16 -0.04
C ILE A 455 14.50 16.08 0.62
N MET A 456 15.11 15.64 1.72
CA MET A 456 16.17 16.40 2.39
C MET A 456 17.34 16.68 1.44
N GLN A 457 17.76 15.68 0.64
CA GLN A 457 18.83 15.84 -0.34
C GLN A 457 18.50 16.92 -1.39
N LEU A 458 17.25 16.97 -1.86
CA LEU A 458 16.82 17.98 -2.82
C LEU A 458 16.91 19.40 -2.24
N VAL A 459 16.47 19.59 -0.99
CA VAL A 459 16.55 20.88 -0.30
C VAL A 459 18.01 21.26 -0.02
N MET A 460 18.78 20.37 0.59
CA MET A 460 20.14 20.66 1.03
C MET A 460 21.10 20.91 -0.13
N LYS A 461 20.98 20.18 -1.24
CA LYS A 461 21.78 20.47 -2.45
C LYS A 461 21.56 21.90 -2.96
N ASP A 462 20.31 22.37 -3.00
CA ASP A 462 19.99 23.74 -3.44
C ASP A 462 20.50 24.78 -2.44
N LYS A 463 20.28 24.56 -1.13
CA LYS A 463 20.79 25.45 -0.07
C LYS A 463 22.32 25.60 -0.11
N LEU A 464 23.05 24.49 -0.16
CA LEU A 464 24.51 24.51 -0.22
C LEU A 464 25.02 25.18 -1.51
N THR A 465 24.38 24.93 -2.65
CA THR A 465 24.72 25.59 -3.92
C THR A 465 24.49 27.10 -3.87
N ARG A 466 23.40 27.56 -3.23
CA ARG A 466 23.13 28.99 -3.05
C ARG A 466 24.14 29.64 -2.11
N PHE A 467 24.47 28.97 -1.01
CA PHE A 467 25.48 29.42 -0.06
C PHE A 467 26.86 29.58 -0.71
N GLU A 468 27.25 28.63 -1.57
CA GLU A 468 28.52 28.72 -2.32
C GLU A 468 28.55 29.88 -3.32
N LYS A 469 27.40 30.29 -3.87
CA LYS A 469 27.28 31.41 -4.82
C LYS A 469 27.22 32.78 -4.14
N ASP A 470 26.52 32.86 -3.01
CA ASP A 470 26.40 34.07 -2.21
C ASP A 470 26.32 33.70 -0.73
N SER A 471 27.45 33.89 -0.04
CA SER A 471 27.60 33.56 1.38
C SER A 471 26.69 34.38 2.30
N ASN A 472 26.06 35.45 1.80
CA ASN A 472 25.14 36.29 2.58
C ASN A 472 23.69 35.78 2.58
N VAL A 473 23.34 34.80 1.72
CA VAL A 473 21.98 34.25 1.63
C VAL A 473 21.57 33.56 2.93
N TYR A 474 22.50 32.88 3.59
CA TYR A 474 22.29 32.24 4.88
C TYR A 474 23.22 32.85 5.92
N THR A 475 22.64 33.63 6.83
CA THR A 475 23.40 34.36 7.85
C THR A 475 23.63 33.56 9.13
N THR A 476 22.98 32.40 9.30
CA THR A 476 23.06 31.57 10.51
C THR A 476 23.08 30.09 10.17
N VAL A 477 23.75 29.26 10.98
CA VAL A 477 23.74 27.79 10.83
C VAL A 477 22.30 27.25 10.77
N GLN A 478 21.40 27.79 11.59
CA GLN A 478 19.97 27.42 11.58
C GLN A 478 19.27 27.63 10.24
N SER A 479 19.54 28.75 9.56
CA SER A 479 18.86 29.04 8.31
C SER A 479 19.30 28.09 7.18
N LEU A 480 20.52 27.55 7.28
CA LEU A 480 21.01 26.49 6.40
C LEU A 480 20.50 25.10 6.84
N ARG A 481 20.52 24.83 8.15
CA ARG A 481 20.17 23.55 8.79
C ARG A 481 18.69 23.41 9.12
N THR A 482 17.85 23.60 8.10
CA THR A 482 16.41 23.37 8.19
C THR A 482 15.85 23.04 6.82
N THR A 483 14.77 22.27 6.77
CA THR A 483 13.99 22.09 5.52
C THR A 483 12.65 22.81 5.55
N LYS A 484 12.30 23.43 6.68
CA LYS A 484 10.99 24.03 6.92
C LYS A 484 10.65 25.14 5.92
N ASP A 485 11.62 26.01 5.62
CA ASP A 485 11.48 27.12 4.68
C ASP A 485 11.13 26.69 3.25
N TYR A 486 11.52 25.48 2.83
CA TYR A 486 11.13 24.90 1.55
C TYR A 486 9.82 24.13 1.67
N LEU A 487 9.70 23.25 2.67
CA LEU A 487 8.56 22.36 2.79
C LEU A 487 7.27 23.09 3.16
N ASP A 488 7.31 24.18 3.94
CA ASP A 488 6.13 25.01 4.21
C ASP A 488 5.54 25.60 2.92
N GLN A 489 6.40 26.07 2.00
CA GLN A 489 5.96 26.64 0.72
C GLN A 489 5.28 25.57 -0.15
N ILE A 490 5.82 24.35 -0.17
CA ILE A 490 5.28 23.23 -0.96
C ILE A 490 3.99 22.69 -0.33
N ILE A 491 3.96 22.53 0.99
CA ILE A 491 2.81 22.03 1.74
C ILE A 491 1.61 22.95 1.51
N ARG A 492 1.78 24.27 1.69
CA ARG A 492 0.74 25.27 1.37
C ARG A 492 0.25 25.15 -0.07
N SER A 493 1.15 24.83 -1.00
CA SER A 493 0.85 24.65 -2.42
C SER A 493 0.16 23.32 -2.77
N SER A 494 0.25 22.31 -1.89
CA SER A 494 -0.22 20.94 -2.12
C SER A 494 -1.58 20.62 -1.50
N ARG A 495 -2.12 21.50 -0.64
CA ARG A 495 -3.40 21.28 0.06
C ARG A 495 -4.57 21.25 -0.92
N LEU A 496 -5.27 20.12 -0.98
CA LEU A 496 -6.48 19.93 -1.82
C LEU A 496 -7.77 20.38 -1.12
N THR A 497 -7.74 20.47 0.21
CA THR A 497 -8.85 20.95 1.04
C THR A 497 -8.54 22.36 1.54
N PHE A 498 -9.36 23.33 1.14
CA PHE A 498 -9.48 24.67 1.74
C PHE A 498 -10.26 24.62 3.06
N ALA A 499 -10.23 23.50 3.76
CA ALA A 499 -10.43 23.62 5.18
C ALA A 499 -9.20 24.39 5.64
N ASP A 500 -9.39 25.68 5.87
CA ASP A 500 -8.85 26.25 7.10
C ASP A 500 -9.17 25.18 8.17
N ILE A 501 -8.20 24.29 8.41
CA ILE A 501 -7.88 24.02 9.80
C ILE A 501 -7.67 25.44 10.25
N GLY A 502 -8.65 25.97 10.98
CA GLY A 502 -8.46 27.25 11.61
C GLY A 502 -7.17 27.16 12.40
N GLU A 503 -6.88 28.22 13.11
CA GLU A 503 -6.22 28.01 14.37
C GLU A 503 -7.17 27.14 15.25
N GLU A 504 -7.36 25.85 14.94
CA GLU A 504 -7.27 24.85 15.98
C GLU A 504 -5.80 24.91 16.37
N GLU A 505 -5.49 25.90 17.22
CA GLU A 505 -4.77 25.59 18.43
C GLU A 505 -5.33 24.23 18.87
N ASP A 506 -4.69 23.13 18.45
CA ASP A 506 -4.50 22.00 19.35
C ASP A 506 -3.83 22.67 20.56
N GLU A 507 -4.66 23.23 21.46
CA GLU A 507 -4.28 23.43 22.83
C GLU A 507 -3.97 22.01 23.30
N ASN A 508 -2.72 21.60 23.05
CA ASN A 508 -2.03 20.56 23.77
C ASN A 508 -2.57 20.65 25.18
N LYS A 509 -3.31 19.64 25.65
CA LYS A 509 -3.94 19.75 26.96
C LYS A 509 -2.81 19.86 27.98
N GLU A 510 -2.55 21.08 28.43
CA GLU A 510 -1.52 21.40 29.39
C GLU A 510 -2.12 21.30 30.79
N PHE A 511 -1.38 20.69 31.70
CA PHE A 511 -1.77 20.56 33.09
C PHE A 511 -0.85 21.41 33.94
N SER A 512 -1.41 22.10 34.92
CA SER A 512 -0.65 23.05 35.74
C SER A 512 0.31 22.34 36.70
N ASN A 513 -0.01 21.10 37.09
CA ASN A 513 0.74 20.31 38.04
C ASN A 513 0.51 18.80 37.84
N ILE A 514 1.25 18.00 38.61
CA ILE A 514 1.15 16.55 38.55
C ILE A 514 -0.19 16.02 39.08
N GLU A 515 -0.79 16.67 40.08
CA GLU A 515 -2.08 16.25 40.64
C GLU A 515 -3.19 16.29 39.58
N GLU A 516 -3.26 17.37 38.81
CA GLU A 516 -4.21 17.55 37.71
C GLU A 516 -3.97 16.52 36.59
N PHE A 517 -2.70 16.30 36.23
CA PHE A 517 -2.30 15.30 35.23
C PHE A 517 -2.69 13.87 35.64
N ILE A 518 -2.44 13.49 36.91
CA ILE A 518 -2.79 12.17 37.45
C ILE A 518 -4.30 11.99 37.52
N GLN A 519 -5.04 13.01 37.98
CA GLN A 519 -6.49 12.97 38.07
C GLN A 519 -7.12 12.69 36.70
N TYR A 520 -6.68 13.42 35.66
CA TYR A 520 -7.16 13.22 34.30
C TYR A 520 -6.92 11.78 33.80
N TRP A 521 -5.70 11.25 33.95
CA TRP A 521 -5.40 9.90 33.48
C TRP A 521 -6.05 8.79 34.33
N SER A 522 -6.37 9.07 35.59
CA SER A 522 -7.22 8.22 36.42
C SER A 522 -8.65 8.14 35.87
N GLU A 523 -9.22 9.25 35.43
CA GLU A 523 -10.54 9.28 34.77
C GLU A 523 -10.54 8.52 33.42
N GLN A 524 -9.41 8.54 32.71
CA GLN A 524 -9.19 7.74 31.49
C GLN A 524 -8.92 6.24 31.76
N LYS A 525 -9.10 5.77 33.00
CA LYS A 525 -8.98 4.36 33.41
C LYS A 525 -7.58 3.77 33.22
N ILE A 526 -6.53 4.57 33.33
CA ILE A 526 -5.15 4.06 33.48
C ILE A 526 -5.03 3.37 34.85
N GLU A 527 -4.26 2.26 34.92
CA GLU A 527 -4.06 1.53 36.16
C GLU A 527 -3.46 2.41 37.27
N GLU A 528 -4.03 2.35 38.47
CA GLU A 528 -3.59 3.14 39.64
C GLU A 528 -2.10 2.94 39.94
N ASN A 529 -1.60 1.71 39.79
CA ASN A 529 -0.18 1.40 39.98
C ASN A 529 0.71 2.12 38.95
N THR A 530 0.26 2.30 37.71
CA THR A 530 1.00 3.04 36.67
C THR A 530 1.11 4.52 37.04
N LEU A 531 0.03 5.12 37.57
CA LEU A 531 0.02 6.51 38.03
C LEU A 531 0.91 6.70 39.28
N LYS A 532 0.88 5.77 40.24
CA LYS A 532 1.81 5.78 41.40
C LYS A 532 3.28 5.70 40.98
N ASN A 533 3.60 4.89 39.97
CA ASN A 533 4.96 4.83 39.43
C ASN A 533 5.38 6.17 38.79
N LEU A 534 4.45 6.89 38.13
CA LEU A 534 4.72 8.20 37.54
C LEU A 534 5.00 9.24 38.61
N GLU A 535 4.15 9.33 39.63
CA GLU A 535 4.30 10.25 40.76
C GLU A 535 5.63 10.04 41.49
N CYS A 536 5.97 8.77 41.75
CA CYS A 536 7.24 8.37 42.36
C CYS A 536 8.44 8.78 41.49
N PHE A 537 8.35 8.60 40.17
CA PHE A 537 9.42 9.02 39.27
C PHE A 537 9.63 10.53 39.30
N VAL A 538 8.57 11.33 39.11
CA VAL A 538 8.63 12.81 39.10
C VAL A 538 9.24 13.32 40.40
N THR A 539 8.79 12.78 41.55
CA THR A 539 9.29 13.16 42.88
C THR A 539 10.78 12.85 43.04
N ARG A 540 11.22 11.66 42.65
CA ARG A 540 12.64 11.27 42.72
C ARG A 540 13.50 12.07 41.76
N PHE A 541 12.99 12.35 40.57
CA PHE A 541 13.68 13.12 39.54
C PHE A 541 13.89 14.58 39.99
N ASN A 542 12.85 15.24 40.50
CA ASN A 542 12.95 16.61 41.01
C ASN A 542 13.98 16.73 42.14
N LYS A 543 14.03 15.78 43.08
CA LYS A 543 15.05 15.77 44.15
C LYS A 543 16.48 15.59 43.64
N VAL A 544 16.67 15.01 42.46
CA VAL A 544 18.00 14.76 41.88
C VAL A 544 18.56 16.00 41.17
N PHE A 545 17.69 16.79 40.54
CA PHE A 545 18.06 17.90 39.64
C PHE A 545 17.59 19.29 40.13
N ALA A 546 17.09 19.39 41.37
CA ALA A 546 16.56 20.60 41.98
C ALA A 546 17.53 21.78 41.80
N ASP A 547 16.97 22.90 41.30
CA ASP A 547 17.55 24.26 41.08
C ASP A 547 17.60 24.72 39.62
N SER A 548 17.36 23.87 38.61
CA SER A 548 17.33 24.32 37.19
C SER A 548 16.39 23.50 36.30
N LEU A 549 15.30 22.98 36.86
CA LEU A 549 14.40 22.08 36.17
C LEU A 549 12.97 22.65 36.12
N GLU A 550 12.45 22.85 34.91
CA GLU A 550 11.04 23.10 34.67
C GLU A 550 10.36 21.79 34.24
N VAL A 551 9.18 21.50 34.78
CA VAL A 551 8.41 20.31 34.43
C VAL A 551 7.14 20.74 33.71
N GLU A 552 6.94 20.25 32.50
CA GLU A 552 5.76 20.54 31.67
C GLU A 552 4.93 19.26 31.52
N TYR A 553 3.62 19.37 31.70
CA TYR A 553 2.66 18.27 31.63
C TYR A 553 1.78 18.50 30.41
N ILE A 554 2.02 17.77 29.33
CA ILE A 554 1.39 18.02 28.03
C ILE A 554 0.84 16.70 27.48
N GLU A 555 -0.47 16.67 27.22
CA GLU A 555 -1.18 15.50 26.66
C GLU A 555 -0.95 14.21 27.49
N ASP A 556 -0.17 13.27 26.93
CA ASP A 556 0.18 11.98 27.52
C ASP A 556 1.59 11.94 28.11
N ARG A 557 2.27 13.09 28.20
CA ARG A 557 3.68 13.17 28.58
C ARG A 557 3.98 14.19 29.65
N VAL A 558 4.96 13.83 30.48
CA VAL A 558 5.65 14.74 31.39
C VAL A 558 7.06 15.01 30.85
N TYR A 559 7.37 16.26 30.56
CA TYR A 559 8.67 16.71 30.06
C TYR A 559 9.48 17.34 31.18
N PHE A 560 10.74 16.91 31.31
CA PHE A 560 11.68 17.45 32.30
C PHE A 560 12.71 18.31 31.57
N ASN A 561 12.56 19.62 31.66
CA ASN A 561 13.36 20.61 30.97
C ASN A 561 14.44 21.18 31.87
N ALA A 562 15.71 21.09 31.46
CA ALA A 562 16.75 21.90 32.08
C ALA A 562 16.72 23.31 31.49
N VAL A 563 16.93 24.34 32.32
CA VAL A 563 16.87 25.75 31.92
C VAL A 563 18.19 26.45 32.25
N ARG A 564 18.74 27.20 31.30
CA ARG A 564 19.90 28.09 31.52
C ARG A 564 19.43 29.48 31.95
N ASP A 565 20.32 30.24 32.60
CA ASP A 565 20.11 31.66 32.94
C ASP A 565 19.71 32.53 31.73
N SER A 566 20.08 32.11 30.51
CA SER A 566 19.71 32.77 29.26
C SER A 566 18.27 32.49 28.79
N GLY A 567 17.48 31.73 29.55
CA GLY A 567 16.12 31.28 29.18
C GLY A 567 16.08 30.12 28.16
N ARG A 568 17.22 29.54 27.78
CA ARG A 568 17.26 28.37 26.88
C ARG A 568 16.84 27.10 27.63
N ARG A 569 15.98 26.29 27.01
CA ARG A 569 15.44 25.05 27.57
C ARG A 569 15.94 23.82 26.80
N LYS A 570 16.07 22.68 27.48
CA LYS A 570 16.32 21.38 26.83
C LYS A 570 15.67 20.25 27.60
N VAL A 571 14.90 19.43 26.89
CA VAL A 571 14.31 18.19 27.44
C VAL A 571 15.43 17.21 27.79
N ILE A 572 15.56 16.92 29.08
CA ILE A 572 16.48 15.92 29.63
C ILE A 572 15.87 14.53 29.50
N CYS A 573 14.61 14.38 29.90
CA CYS A 573 13.83 13.18 29.66
C CYS A 573 12.34 13.51 29.53
N SER A 574 11.59 12.56 28.99
CA SER A 574 10.12 12.60 29.01
C SER A 574 9.57 11.28 29.48
N VAL A 575 8.45 11.30 30.19
CA VAL A 575 7.73 10.11 30.64
C VAL A 575 6.36 10.11 29.98
N GLN A 576 6.10 9.12 29.14
CA GLN A 576 4.82 8.93 28.47
C GLN A 576 3.95 7.95 29.26
N VAL A 577 2.70 8.32 29.51
CA VAL A 577 1.65 7.43 30.02
C VAL A 577 1.11 6.60 28.87
N HIS A 578 1.20 5.28 28.98
CA HIS A 578 0.69 4.34 27.99
C HIS A 578 -0.37 3.44 28.66
N PRO A 579 -1.38 2.92 27.93
CA PRO A 579 -2.38 2.00 28.48
C PRO A 579 -1.84 0.76 29.22
N ASN A 580 -0.56 0.42 29.02
CA ASN A 580 0.08 -0.80 29.56
C ASN A 580 1.23 -0.48 30.53
N GLY A 581 1.48 0.78 30.87
CA GLY A 581 2.59 1.19 31.74
C GLY A 581 3.17 2.56 31.40
N LEU A 582 4.41 2.83 31.84
CA LEU A 582 5.13 4.07 31.55
C LEU A 582 6.29 3.83 30.59
N ILE A 583 6.56 4.80 29.72
CA ILE A 583 7.73 4.80 28.85
C ILE A 583 8.55 6.05 29.15
N ILE A 584 9.72 5.86 29.75
CA ILE A 584 10.69 6.92 30.02
C ILE A 584 11.64 7.00 28.82
N ARG A 585 11.73 8.17 28.19
CA ARG A 585 12.64 8.44 27.08
C ARG A 585 13.69 9.46 27.47
N VAL A 586 14.96 9.15 27.20
CA VAL A 586 16.09 10.06 27.39
C VAL A 586 16.70 10.32 26.02
N GLY A 587 16.35 11.44 25.41
CA GLY A 587 16.65 11.66 23.99
C GLY A 587 15.96 10.67 23.07
N LYS A 588 16.59 10.35 21.95
CA LYS A 588 16.04 9.43 20.93
C LYS A 588 16.52 7.98 21.12
N SER A 589 17.63 7.77 21.83
CA SER A 589 18.39 6.51 21.85
C SER A 589 18.25 5.65 23.11
N PHE A 590 17.71 6.18 24.22
CA PHE A 590 17.60 5.41 25.47
C PHE A 590 16.18 5.42 26.04
N LYS A 591 15.61 4.24 26.27
CA LYS A 591 14.23 4.04 26.74
C LYS A 591 14.14 2.99 27.84
N ILE A 592 13.39 3.35 28.88
CA ILE A 592 13.03 2.45 29.96
C ILE A 592 11.51 2.26 29.94
N GLY A 593 11.05 1.03 29.79
CA GLY A 593 9.64 0.69 29.98
C GLY A 593 9.37 0.21 31.40
N ILE A 594 8.36 0.77 32.05
CA ILE A 594 7.82 0.29 33.33
C ILE A 594 6.46 -0.35 33.07
N THR A 595 6.31 -1.66 33.27
CA THR A 595 5.06 -2.39 32.98
C THR A 595 4.93 -3.68 33.79
N SER A 596 3.74 -3.95 34.32
CA SER A 596 3.39 -5.20 35.01
C SER A 596 2.99 -6.32 34.02
N THR A 597 2.51 -5.97 32.83
CA THR A 597 1.90 -6.88 31.84
C THR A 597 2.72 -7.07 30.56
N GLY A 598 3.74 -6.23 30.35
CA GLY A 598 4.68 -6.30 29.23
C GLY A 598 4.30 -5.36 28.06
N PHE A 599 5.29 -4.68 27.49
CA PHE A 599 5.12 -3.91 26.25
C PHE A 599 5.27 -4.83 25.03
N LYS A 600 4.21 -5.05 24.26
CA LYS A 600 4.30 -5.79 22.99
C LYS A 600 4.89 -4.89 21.91
N ASN A 601 5.90 -5.38 21.19
CA ASN A 601 6.48 -4.74 19.99
C ASN A 601 7.18 -3.38 20.20
N LEU A 602 7.61 -3.03 21.42
CA LEU A 602 8.44 -1.86 21.68
C LEU A 602 9.89 -2.28 21.92
N ARG A 603 10.84 -1.63 21.21
CA ARG A 603 12.27 -1.78 21.46
C ARG A 603 12.67 -0.89 22.63
N LEU A 604 12.97 -1.51 23.77
CA LEU A 604 13.36 -0.85 25.01
C LEU A 604 14.78 -1.27 25.38
N ASP A 605 15.60 -0.32 25.85
CA ASP A 605 16.94 -0.61 26.38
C ASP A 605 16.86 -1.31 27.74
N ARG A 606 15.81 -0.99 28.49
CA ARG A 606 15.51 -1.65 29.76
C ARG A 606 14.01 -1.79 29.96
N GLN A 607 13.60 -2.93 30.50
CA GLN A 607 12.24 -3.17 30.90
C GLN A 607 12.20 -3.56 32.38
N LEU A 608 11.37 -2.87 33.15
CA LEU A 608 11.18 -3.08 34.57
C LEU A 608 9.69 -3.24 34.85
N ASP A 609 9.37 -3.94 35.93
CA ASP A 609 8.01 -4.11 36.45
C ASP A 609 7.58 -2.96 37.35
N SER A 610 8.52 -2.21 37.91
CA SER A 610 8.26 -1.05 38.77
C SER A 610 9.38 -0.02 38.70
N ILE A 611 9.03 1.26 38.93
CA ILE A 611 9.96 2.38 39.03
C ILE A 611 10.98 2.22 40.17
N ILE A 612 10.65 1.42 41.19
CA ILE A 612 11.55 1.13 42.33
C ILE A 612 12.84 0.47 41.86
N LYS A 613 12.78 -0.33 40.78
CA LYS A 613 13.95 -1.03 40.23
C LYS A 613 14.88 -0.16 39.38
N ILE A 614 14.55 1.12 39.19
CA ILE A 614 15.47 2.08 38.59
C ILE A 614 16.64 2.32 39.55
N GLN A 615 17.84 2.08 39.04
CA GLN A 615 19.12 2.24 39.74
C GLN A 615 19.86 3.47 39.21
N GLU A 616 20.90 3.90 39.92
CA GLU A 616 21.74 5.05 39.53
C GLU A 616 22.17 4.99 38.05
N ARG A 617 22.61 3.82 37.59
CA ARG A 617 23.08 3.60 36.20
C ARG A 617 22.03 3.88 35.12
N ASP A 618 20.75 3.84 35.46
CA ASP A 618 19.65 4.10 34.52
C ASP A 618 19.38 5.59 34.36
N ILE A 619 19.88 6.37 35.31
CA ILE A 619 19.72 7.82 35.39
C ILE A 619 20.98 8.51 34.87
N ASP A 620 22.12 7.83 34.81
CA ASP A 620 23.36 8.34 34.21
C ASP A 620 23.15 8.98 32.83
N PRO A 621 22.38 8.40 31.87
CA PRO A 621 22.09 9.06 30.59
C PRO A 621 21.38 10.42 30.76
N MET A 622 20.49 10.54 31.74
CA MET A 622 19.77 11.79 32.05
C MET A 622 20.74 12.80 32.67
N LYS A 623 21.61 12.35 33.57
CA LYS A 623 22.66 13.18 34.21
C LYS A 623 23.67 13.70 33.22
N ASP A 624 24.11 12.87 32.27
CA ASP A 624 25.06 13.27 31.24
C ASP A 624 24.45 14.32 30.31
N ARG A 625 23.19 14.15 29.92
CA ARG A 625 22.45 15.12 29.12
C ARG A 625 22.27 16.45 29.85
N TYR A 626 21.96 16.40 31.14
CA TYR A 626 21.84 17.59 32.00
C TYR A 626 23.18 18.32 32.16
N LYS A 627 24.26 17.60 32.52
CA LYS A 627 25.63 18.15 32.68
C LYS A 627 26.10 18.82 31.39
N LYS A 628 25.94 18.12 30.25
CA LYS A 628 26.32 18.63 28.93
C LYS A 628 25.55 19.91 28.59
N PHE A 629 24.25 19.95 28.90
CA PHE A 629 23.42 21.11 28.59
C PHE A 629 23.71 22.33 29.47
N LEU A 630 23.81 22.17 30.79
CA LEU A 630 24.06 23.30 31.70
C LEU A 630 25.56 23.64 31.84
N ASN A 631 26.44 22.86 31.20
CA ASN A 631 27.90 22.98 31.32
C ASN A 631 28.37 22.87 32.78
N VAL A 632 27.79 21.94 33.53
CA VAL A 632 28.12 21.68 34.94
C VAL A 632 28.90 20.37 35.07
N SER A 633 29.86 20.34 36.00
CA SER A 633 30.75 19.19 36.19
C SER A 633 30.09 18.02 36.93
N LYS A 634 29.06 18.29 37.75
CA LYS A 634 28.33 17.29 38.55
C LYS A 634 26.86 17.64 38.69
N VAL A 635 26.03 16.60 38.83
CA VAL A 635 24.63 16.73 39.28
C VAL A 635 24.61 16.69 40.81
N PRO A 636 23.84 17.54 41.51
CA PRO A 636 23.96 17.72 42.96
C PRO A 636 23.71 16.44 43.77
N SER A 637 22.75 15.62 43.33
CA SER A 637 22.21 14.52 44.12
C SER A 637 22.31 13.15 43.42
N ARG A 638 22.38 12.09 44.22
CA ARG A 638 22.28 10.68 43.73
C ARG A 638 20.82 10.26 43.61
N TRP A 639 20.57 9.27 42.76
CA TRP A 639 19.26 8.65 42.62
C TRP A 639 18.89 7.92 43.92
N MET A 640 17.87 8.39 44.61
CA MET A 640 17.45 7.81 45.88
C MET A 640 16.86 6.41 45.68
N LYS A 641 17.28 5.46 46.52
CA LYS A 641 16.64 4.15 46.63
C LYS A 641 15.41 4.26 47.52
N VAL A 642 14.34 3.59 47.12
CA VAL A 642 13.07 3.52 47.85
C VAL A 642 12.67 2.03 47.88
N ASN A 643 12.16 1.52 48.99
CA ASN A 643 11.83 0.10 49.17
C ASN A 643 10.35 -0.21 48.83
N SER A 644 9.47 0.79 48.90
CA SER A 644 8.05 0.67 48.54
C SER A 644 7.53 1.94 47.84
N LEU A 645 6.37 1.86 47.17
CA LEU A 645 5.73 3.05 46.59
C LEU A 645 5.12 3.97 47.68
N GLU A 646 4.97 3.46 48.91
CA GLU A 646 4.31 4.12 50.06
C GLU A 646 5.27 4.95 50.92
N GLU A 647 6.58 4.65 50.92
CA GLU A 647 7.63 5.39 51.65
C GLU A 647 7.77 6.87 51.23
N LEU A 648 7.21 7.25 50.06
CA LEU A 648 7.26 8.64 49.56
C LEU A 648 6.11 9.52 50.08
N THR A 649 4.98 8.91 50.46
CA THR A 649 3.84 9.62 51.07
C THR A 649 4.11 10.03 52.53
N GLU A 650 4.93 9.27 53.27
CA GLU A 650 5.31 9.62 54.66
C GLU A 650 6.29 10.80 54.71
N ASN A 651 7.19 10.93 53.73
CA ASN A 651 8.12 12.06 53.60
C ASN A 651 7.44 13.40 53.21
N LYS A 652 6.18 13.38 52.74
CA LYS A 652 5.38 14.61 52.55
C LYS A 652 4.81 15.13 53.89
N ARG A 653 4.53 14.24 54.86
CA ARG A 653 3.97 14.62 56.17
C ARG A 653 5.02 15.15 57.15
N GLU A 654 6.25 14.63 57.13
CA GLU A 654 7.31 15.13 58.03
C GLU A 654 7.80 16.55 57.70
N ASN A 655 7.63 17.02 56.45
CA ASN A 655 7.99 18.40 56.08
C ASN A 655 6.88 19.43 56.35
N GLU A 656 5.64 19.02 56.56
CA GLU A 656 4.54 19.93 56.97
C GLU A 656 4.49 20.12 58.50
N GLU A 657 5.10 19.21 59.29
CA GLU A 657 5.20 19.35 60.76
C GLU A 657 6.41 20.15 61.25
N LEU A 658 7.29 20.60 60.35
CA LEU A 658 8.46 21.44 60.70
C LEU A 658 8.27 22.94 60.44
N ASP A 659 7.10 23.35 59.96
CA ASP A 659 6.74 24.76 59.66
C ASP A 659 5.55 25.26 60.51
N TYR A 660 5.47 24.85 61.79
CA TYR A 660 4.56 25.39 62.81
C TYR A 660 5.27 25.81 64.09
#